data_AF-A0A7C6X9F0-F1
#
_entry.id   AF-A0A7C6X9F0-F1
#
_cell.length_a   1.000
_cell.length_b   1.000
_cell.length_c   1.000
_cell.angle_alpha   90.00
_cell.angle_beta   90.00
_cell.angle_gamma   90.00
#
_symmetry.space_group_name_H-M   'P 1'
#
loop_
_entity.id
_entity.type
_entity.pdbx_description
1 polymer ?
#
loop_
_entity_poly.entity_id
_entity_poly.type
_entity_poly.pdbx_seq_one_letter_code
_entity_poly.pdbx_strand_id
1 'polypeptide(L)'
;MRRGISSDWTRVLIGIITCSALGMAMGRVEAARARPVVPVETAKVRARWSGHVPVRRVMDEATGTPCIEYAESSPQRPGEFWTEIERVDLDRYDVLRFRWKMAGDPATATVSIEGYPAPDGRRNYYLFKRPNPPGQWQDVWLDLRQDDDGVVLEKAQVPAGKIRLRFQVALSDMGQLPERPQIRFRVANIRFVRYPVTLSGDLAAVTTFRDGERAGQRYPLTLTNRTEKPQNVSLWSEPADLRDFSVALSEERVRLRPKETRRVTAEISVPVERAEALPPLACEQAGVFATVNEDPDLITTWYEGFLLYRLVGAVPPPERPAPCLLPDEEARAGRERLAGRAKPAAVDARRLAEANQLLEVSPEPPDTLHGNPNHYFDPRTNSVLRFHAPGKHWSEKEKKYIDLTALPEQVQRAGAYAHHCYLSSGALKLAEVGWQTGDRRYSRKAAEILLAYARHYPRYAYARPAGVAFRSKVGWAVLQESWWYRPLPRALDLVRASGVLTTEEDRTIVDGVILPAATHLRTHRSVANQQAEYNSGVGIGALVAGHWPLAAEALHGEYGLRAQWKRDFDADGWSVERDTSYHFAALKPFVEMAEAYENAGVHVFDEEFKRLFDAPVLQSPDLKSPGFTDGYVTAYERYRDPLYLRTVAVARRQPVSPPSGGFTNSILHASGLTVLRAGADDASLRTVSVNWGSPAHRGGKVMLDPKATWKGFPLNERVFRIAYGYKQSGFSYTAAAGNSLVVDGKPS
;
A
#
# COMPACT_ATOMS: atom_id res chain seq x y z
N MET A 1 52.07 75.29 9.80
CA MET A 1 51.17 75.57 8.64
C MET A 1 49.92 74.72 8.75
N ARG A 2 48.81 75.30 8.30
CA ARG A 2 47.39 74.90 8.33
C ARG A 2 47.00 73.40 8.23
N ARG A 3 45.97 73.10 9.05
CA ARG A 3 44.68 72.41 8.79
C ARG A 3 44.61 70.87 8.65
N GLY A 4 43.92 70.26 9.63
CA GLY A 4 42.62 69.60 9.45
C GLY A 4 42.60 68.08 9.27
N ILE A 5 41.81 67.37 10.10
CA ILE A 5 40.70 66.46 9.70
C ILE A 5 40.00 65.96 10.97
N SER A 6 38.68 65.82 10.84
CA SER A 6 37.63 65.66 11.83
C SER A 6 37.41 64.23 12.33
N SER A 7 36.75 64.17 13.49
CA SER A 7 35.86 63.14 14.03
C SER A 7 35.27 62.12 13.04
N ASP A 8 35.43 60.81 13.32
CA ASP A 8 34.38 59.81 13.01
C ASP A 8 34.50 58.41 13.65
N TRP A 9 35.32 58.22 14.69
CA TRP A 9 35.56 56.86 15.22
C TRP A 9 34.67 56.43 16.39
N THR A 10 33.98 57.35 17.06
CA THR A 10 33.20 57.01 18.27
C THR A 10 31.75 56.61 17.98
N ARG A 11 31.20 56.93 16.79
CA ARG A 11 29.82 56.54 16.41
C ARG A 11 29.72 55.14 15.78
N VAL A 12 30.80 54.62 15.21
CA VAL A 12 30.82 53.29 14.56
C VAL A 12 30.89 52.16 15.60
N LEU A 13 31.61 52.35 16.72
CA LEU A 13 31.73 51.29 17.74
C LEU A 13 30.44 51.09 18.57
N ILE A 14 29.65 52.14 18.80
CA ILE A 14 28.38 52.03 19.54
C ILE A 14 27.28 51.41 18.64
N GLY A 15 27.31 51.63 17.31
CA GLY A 15 26.39 50.99 16.38
C GLY A 15 26.58 49.48 16.22
N ILE A 16 27.82 48.99 16.26
CA ILE A 16 28.16 47.57 16.08
C ILE A 16 27.81 46.73 17.32
N ILE A 17 27.99 47.28 18.52
CA ILE A 17 27.64 46.59 19.78
C ILE A 17 26.11 46.54 19.97
N THR A 18 25.38 47.58 19.54
CA THR A 18 23.91 47.62 19.67
C THR A 18 23.19 46.74 18.62
N CYS A 19 23.70 46.65 17.39
CA CYS A 19 23.17 45.73 16.36
C CYS A 19 23.48 44.25 16.66
N SER A 20 24.62 43.94 17.27
CA SER A 20 24.96 42.56 17.68
C SER A 20 24.14 42.11 18.89
N ALA A 21 23.88 43.02 19.84
CA ALA A 21 22.99 42.76 20.97
C ALA A 21 21.51 42.68 20.55
N LEU A 22 21.03 43.50 19.62
CA LEU A 22 19.67 43.37 19.05
C LEU A 22 19.53 42.14 18.15
N GLY A 23 20.55 41.77 17.38
CA GLY A 23 20.55 40.55 16.54
C GLY A 23 20.62 39.26 17.37
N MET A 24 21.42 39.23 18.44
CA MET A 24 21.42 38.11 19.40
C MET A 24 20.18 38.10 20.30
N ALA A 25 19.61 39.27 20.65
CA ALA A 25 18.36 39.34 21.39
C ALA A 25 17.17 38.96 20.51
N MET A 26 17.09 39.38 19.24
CA MET A 26 16.04 38.94 18.30
C MET A 26 16.19 37.46 17.94
N GLY A 27 17.41 36.95 17.71
CA GLY A 27 17.67 35.52 17.50
C GLY A 27 17.36 34.65 18.72
N ARG A 28 17.63 35.15 19.95
CA ARG A 28 17.25 34.46 21.20
C ARG A 28 15.76 34.64 21.55
N VAL A 29 15.12 35.73 21.17
CA VAL A 29 13.69 36.00 21.40
C VAL A 29 12.80 35.27 20.40
N GLU A 30 13.23 35.05 19.15
CA GLU A 30 12.52 34.18 18.19
C GLU A 30 12.71 32.69 18.50
N ALA A 31 13.86 32.30 19.06
CA ALA A 31 14.06 30.96 19.61
C ALA A 31 13.22 30.72 20.89
N ALA A 32 12.96 31.76 21.69
CA ALA A 32 12.14 31.69 22.90
C ALA A 32 10.62 31.83 22.66
N ARG A 33 10.17 32.20 21.45
CA ARG A 33 8.74 32.46 21.13
C ARG A 33 8.05 31.42 20.25
N ALA A 34 8.73 30.38 19.77
CA ALA A 34 8.01 29.28 19.11
C ALA A 34 7.34 28.40 20.14
N ARG A 35 6.01 28.58 20.27
CA ARG A 35 5.17 27.64 20.98
C ARG A 35 5.25 26.29 20.26
N PRO A 36 5.38 25.17 21.00
CA PRO A 36 5.41 23.84 20.39
C PRO A 36 4.07 23.49 19.71
N VAL A 37 3.00 24.20 20.05
CA VAL A 37 1.68 24.04 19.47
C VAL A 37 1.18 25.38 18.93
N VAL A 38 0.72 25.39 17.68
CA VAL A 38 0.03 26.52 17.07
C VAL A 38 -1.34 26.07 16.58
N PRO A 39 -2.42 26.40 17.34
CA PRO A 39 -3.78 26.14 16.88
C PRO A 39 -4.14 27.07 15.71
N VAL A 40 -4.80 26.50 14.70
CA VAL A 40 -5.16 27.20 13.46
C VAL A 40 -6.18 28.31 13.70
N GLU A 41 -7.05 28.17 14.71
CA GLU A 41 -8.10 29.15 14.98
C GLU A 41 -7.65 30.32 15.89
N THR A 42 -6.38 30.42 16.25
CA THR A 42 -5.90 31.50 17.12
C THR A 42 -5.90 32.87 16.43
N ALA A 43 -5.98 33.94 17.22
CA ALA A 43 -5.82 35.32 16.73
C ALA A 43 -4.48 35.61 16.03
N LYS A 44 -3.48 34.72 16.20
CA LYS A 44 -2.17 34.79 15.53
C LYS A 44 -2.25 34.26 14.09
N VAL A 45 -2.99 33.17 13.87
CA VAL A 45 -3.17 32.53 12.57
C VAL A 45 -4.29 33.19 11.76
N ARG A 46 -5.32 33.72 12.45
CA ARG A 46 -6.47 34.43 11.87
C ARG A 46 -7.20 33.65 10.76
N ALA A 47 -7.33 32.33 10.93
CA ALA A 47 -8.04 31.49 9.98
C ALA A 47 -9.49 31.94 9.77
N ARG A 48 -9.88 32.12 8.50
CA ARG A 48 -11.26 32.35 8.06
C ARG A 48 -11.64 31.22 7.13
N TRP A 49 -12.63 30.45 7.55
CA TRP A 49 -13.10 29.30 6.79
C TRP A 49 -13.99 29.76 5.65
N SER A 50 -13.60 29.37 4.44
CA SER A 50 -14.38 29.51 3.21
C SER A 50 -14.78 28.12 2.73
N GLY A 51 -15.85 28.02 1.97
CA GLY A 51 -16.26 26.75 1.38
C GLY A 51 -17.26 26.97 0.25
N HIS A 52 -17.45 25.94 -0.56
CA HIS A 52 -18.44 25.92 -1.63
C HIS A 52 -19.89 26.00 -1.13
N VAL A 53 -20.09 25.58 0.12
CA VAL A 53 -21.33 25.70 0.89
C VAL A 53 -20.96 26.36 2.22
N PRO A 54 -21.87 27.12 2.88
CA PRO A 54 -21.59 27.76 4.15
C PRO A 54 -21.07 26.77 5.20
N VAL A 55 -19.83 26.98 5.63
CA VAL A 55 -19.20 26.22 6.71
C VAL A 55 -19.69 26.77 8.04
N ARG A 56 -20.12 25.89 8.95
CA ARG A 56 -20.71 26.30 10.22
C ARG A 56 -19.74 26.05 11.37
N ARG A 57 -19.73 26.97 12.33
CA ARG A 57 -19.17 26.70 13.66
C ARG A 57 -20.30 26.15 14.52
N VAL A 58 -20.13 24.93 14.99
CA VAL A 58 -21.14 24.21 15.79
C VAL A 58 -20.49 23.62 17.04
N MET A 59 -21.33 23.27 18.01
CA MET A 59 -20.93 22.45 19.15
C MET A 59 -21.34 21.02 18.84
N ASP A 60 -20.41 20.06 18.91
CA ASP A 60 -20.78 18.65 18.77
C ASP A 60 -21.74 18.26 19.88
N GLU A 61 -22.87 17.66 19.51
CA GLU A 61 -23.97 17.44 20.46
C GLU A 61 -23.60 16.38 21.51
N ALA A 62 -22.71 15.44 21.18
CA ALA A 62 -22.31 14.37 22.09
C ALA A 62 -21.17 14.78 23.02
N THR A 63 -20.20 15.54 22.53
CA THR A 63 -18.97 15.86 23.29
C THR A 63 -18.90 17.30 23.78
N GLY A 64 -19.83 18.17 23.37
CA GLY A 64 -19.74 19.61 23.64
C GLY A 64 -18.49 20.26 23.06
N THR A 65 -17.84 19.64 22.06
CA THR A 65 -16.60 20.14 21.48
C THR A 65 -16.91 21.16 20.38
N PRO A 66 -16.34 22.38 20.41
CA PRO A 66 -16.43 23.31 19.30
C PRO A 66 -15.79 22.72 18.05
N CYS A 67 -16.52 22.71 16.94
CA CYS A 67 -16.02 22.17 15.67
C CYS A 67 -16.50 22.97 14.46
N ILE A 68 -15.79 22.77 13.37
CA ILE A 68 -16.12 23.25 12.03
C ILE A 68 -16.90 22.13 11.34
N GLU A 69 -18.09 22.45 10.84
CA GLU A 69 -18.95 21.51 10.14
C GLU A 69 -19.15 21.92 8.69
N TYR A 70 -18.95 20.94 7.80
CA TYR A 70 -19.47 20.92 6.45
C TYR A 70 -20.60 19.89 6.39
N ALA A 71 -21.76 20.29 5.91
CA ALA A 71 -22.90 19.40 5.71
C ALA A 71 -23.64 19.76 4.42
N GLU A 72 -23.92 18.76 3.59
CA GLU A 72 -24.64 18.94 2.33
C GLU A 72 -25.52 17.73 2.04
N SER A 73 -26.69 17.98 1.45
CA SER A 73 -27.59 16.96 0.94
C SER A 73 -27.57 16.98 -0.58
N SER A 74 -27.42 15.81 -1.19
CA SER A 74 -27.32 15.59 -2.64
C SER A 74 -26.21 16.43 -3.30
N PRO A 75 -24.96 16.37 -2.79
CA PRO A 75 -23.87 17.19 -3.31
C PRO A 75 -23.61 16.89 -4.79
N GLN A 76 -23.62 17.94 -5.61
CA GLN A 76 -23.41 17.85 -7.06
C GLN A 76 -21.94 17.85 -7.47
N ARG A 77 -21.05 18.20 -6.52
CA ARG A 77 -19.59 18.24 -6.67
C ARG A 77 -18.96 17.85 -5.34
N PRO A 78 -17.66 17.48 -5.31
CA PRO A 78 -16.94 17.33 -4.06
C PRO A 78 -17.12 18.57 -3.18
N GLY A 79 -17.50 18.32 -1.94
CA GLY A 79 -17.54 19.30 -0.88
C GLY A 79 -16.14 19.75 -0.54
N GLU A 80 -15.94 21.04 -0.36
CA GLU A 80 -14.67 21.54 0.15
C GLU A 80 -14.85 22.78 1.01
N PHE A 81 -13.99 22.85 2.01
CA PHE A 81 -13.78 24.03 2.82
C PHE A 81 -12.30 24.19 3.13
N TRP A 82 -11.88 25.44 3.27
CA TRP A 82 -10.46 25.76 3.44
C TRP A 82 -10.29 27.03 4.25
N THR A 83 -9.08 27.22 4.73
CA THR A 83 -8.63 28.50 5.26
C THR A 83 -7.27 28.84 4.66
N GLU A 84 -7.06 30.13 4.38
CA GLU A 84 -5.73 30.65 4.08
C GLU A 84 -5.08 31.12 5.38
N ILE A 85 -3.80 30.81 5.53
CA ILE A 85 -3.05 31.06 6.75
C ILE A 85 -1.84 31.92 6.39
N GLU A 86 -1.73 33.08 7.05
CA GLU A 86 -0.56 33.95 6.99
C GLU A 86 0.44 33.55 8.09
N ARG A 87 1.75 33.69 7.82
CA ARG A 87 2.81 33.75 8.85
C ARG A 87 3.01 32.47 9.68
N VAL A 88 2.84 31.29 9.09
CA VAL A 88 3.26 30.02 9.70
C VAL A 88 4.38 29.39 8.87
N ASP A 89 5.57 29.35 9.43
CA ASP A 89 6.70 28.58 8.90
C ASP A 89 6.52 27.11 9.27
N LEU A 90 6.04 26.30 8.32
CA LEU A 90 5.72 24.90 8.52
C LEU A 90 6.95 24.01 8.73
N ASP A 91 8.14 24.43 8.29
CA ASP A 91 9.38 23.67 8.50
C ASP A 91 9.79 23.60 9.98
N ARG A 92 9.14 24.39 10.84
CA ARG A 92 9.35 24.36 12.29
C ARG A 92 8.52 23.31 13.03
N TYR A 93 7.56 22.68 12.37
CA TYR A 93 6.60 21.73 12.95
C TYR A 93 6.77 20.35 12.33
N ASP A 94 6.34 19.31 13.05
CA ASP A 94 6.46 17.93 12.57
C ASP A 94 5.16 17.44 11.94
N VAL A 95 4.01 17.89 12.47
CA VAL A 95 2.71 17.28 12.19
C VAL A 95 1.60 18.33 12.17
N LEU A 96 0.62 18.13 11.30
CA LEU A 96 -0.72 18.71 11.43
C LEU A 96 -1.59 17.71 12.20
N ARG A 97 -2.07 18.11 13.38
CA ARG A 97 -3.02 17.34 14.20
C ARG A 97 -4.40 17.96 14.18
N PHE A 98 -5.41 17.10 14.18
CA PHE A 98 -6.81 17.47 14.36
C PHE A 98 -7.63 16.25 14.74
N ARG A 99 -8.86 16.48 15.17
CA ARG A 99 -9.88 15.45 15.31
C ARG A 99 -10.90 15.60 14.20
N TRP A 100 -11.41 14.48 13.71
CA TRP A 100 -12.44 14.48 12.67
C TRP A 100 -13.56 13.49 12.99
N LYS A 101 -14.74 13.74 12.45
CA LYS A 101 -15.92 12.90 12.58
C LYS A 101 -16.73 12.99 11.29
N MET A 102 -17.02 11.85 10.69
CA MET A 102 -17.85 11.75 9.49
C MET A 102 -19.17 11.06 9.82
N ALA A 103 -20.26 11.57 9.29
CA ALA A 103 -21.60 11.00 9.41
C ALA A 103 -22.36 11.17 8.09
N GLY A 104 -23.42 10.38 7.91
CA GLY A 104 -24.14 10.29 6.65
C GLY A 104 -23.64 9.13 5.78
N ASP A 105 -23.77 9.28 4.48
CA ASP A 105 -23.44 8.27 3.48
C ASP A 105 -21.92 8.11 3.29
N PRO A 106 -21.47 6.96 2.77
CA PRO A 106 -20.06 6.69 2.52
C PRO A 106 -19.40 7.79 1.67
N ALA A 107 -18.32 8.35 2.20
CA ALA A 107 -17.56 9.42 1.56
C ALA A 107 -16.06 9.22 1.74
N THR A 108 -15.29 9.74 0.79
CA THR A 108 -13.85 9.89 0.88
C THR A 108 -13.51 11.30 1.34
N ALA A 109 -12.45 11.44 2.13
CA ALA A 109 -11.98 12.73 2.58
C ALA A 109 -10.48 12.88 2.35
N THR A 110 -10.09 14.09 1.96
CA THR A 110 -8.72 14.46 1.65
C THR A 110 -8.38 15.76 2.35
N VAL A 111 -7.16 15.87 2.87
CA VAL A 111 -6.59 17.09 3.42
C VAL A 111 -5.43 17.51 2.53
N SER A 112 -5.42 18.76 2.07
CA SER A 112 -4.32 19.32 1.32
C SER A 112 -3.72 20.52 2.05
N ILE A 113 -2.40 20.65 2.02
CA ILE A 113 -1.68 21.87 2.40
C ILE A 113 -1.04 22.41 1.13
N GLU A 114 -1.63 23.47 0.58
CA GLU A 114 -1.20 24.12 -0.65
C GLU A 114 -0.29 25.32 -0.33
N GLY A 115 0.70 25.57 -1.18
CA GLY A 115 1.76 26.55 -0.91
C GLY A 115 2.88 26.01 0.00
N TYR A 116 2.96 24.68 0.14
CA TYR A 116 3.99 23.99 0.93
C TYR A 116 4.31 22.61 0.29
N PRO A 117 5.58 22.17 0.23
CA PRO A 117 6.79 22.77 0.81
C PRO A 117 7.38 23.94 0.01
N ALA A 118 6.91 24.15 -1.23
CA ALA A 118 7.27 25.30 -2.06
C ALA A 118 6.02 26.16 -2.32
N PRO A 119 6.15 27.44 -2.72
CA PRO A 119 5.01 28.33 -2.95
C PRO A 119 3.96 27.82 -3.95
N ASP A 120 4.36 27.00 -4.91
CA ASP A 120 3.48 26.32 -5.89
C ASP A 120 3.25 24.83 -5.58
N GLY A 121 3.86 24.34 -4.50
CA GLY A 121 3.79 22.96 -4.05
C GLY A 121 2.52 22.66 -3.29
N ARG A 122 2.24 21.36 -3.13
CA ARG A 122 1.19 20.89 -2.24
C ARG A 122 1.58 19.60 -1.53
N ARG A 123 1.08 19.45 -0.31
CA ARG A 123 0.94 18.16 0.38
C ARG A 123 -0.48 17.69 0.26
N ASN A 124 -0.69 16.40 0.07
CA ASN A 124 -2.03 15.81 -0.05
C ASN A 124 -2.15 14.50 0.73
N TYR A 125 -3.17 14.37 1.57
CA TYR A 125 -3.36 13.24 2.49
C TYR A 125 -4.77 12.68 2.34
N TYR A 126 -4.90 11.37 2.15
CA TYR A 126 -6.20 10.70 2.04
C TYR A 126 -6.61 10.08 3.38
N LEU A 127 -7.65 10.62 4.01
CA LEU A 127 -8.11 10.16 5.32
C LEU A 127 -8.91 8.85 5.27
N PHE A 128 -9.46 8.50 4.10
CA PHE A 128 -10.15 7.21 3.90
C PHE A 128 -9.20 6.00 3.98
N LYS A 129 -7.88 6.25 4.01
CA LYS A 129 -6.85 5.27 4.30
C LYS A 129 -6.70 4.99 5.80
N ARG A 130 -7.73 5.31 6.59
CA ARG A 130 -8.02 4.74 7.91
C ARG A 130 -9.51 4.33 7.97
N PRO A 131 -9.92 3.36 8.80
CA PRO A 131 -11.31 3.10 9.08
C PRO A 131 -12.01 4.37 9.54
N ASN A 132 -13.22 4.58 9.06
CA ASN A 132 -14.00 5.75 9.42
C ASN A 132 -15.38 5.32 9.94
N PRO A 133 -15.45 4.80 11.18
CA PRO A 133 -16.73 4.43 11.77
C PRO A 133 -17.67 5.64 11.81
N PRO A 134 -18.86 5.54 11.20
CA PRO A 134 -19.80 6.66 11.15
C PRO A 134 -20.14 7.20 12.54
N GLY A 135 -20.10 8.52 12.68
CA GLY A 135 -20.47 9.22 13.91
C GLY A 135 -19.42 9.21 15.02
N GLN A 136 -18.26 8.58 14.83
CA GLN A 136 -17.20 8.54 15.85
C GLN A 136 -16.11 9.58 15.58
N TRP A 137 -15.58 10.17 16.65
CA TRP A 137 -14.42 11.06 16.58
C TRP A 137 -13.14 10.25 16.51
N GLN A 138 -12.21 10.67 15.65
CA GLN A 138 -10.88 10.08 15.57
C GLN A 138 -9.80 11.16 15.60
N ASP A 139 -8.63 10.80 16.14
CA ASP A 139 -7.44 11.64 16.15
C ASP A 139 -6.55 11.38 14.93
N VAL A 140 -6.09 12.45 14.30
CA VAL A 140 -5.31 12.41 13.06
C VAL A 140 -3.93 13.04 13.28
N TRP A 141 -2.91 12.38 12.72
CA TRP A 141 -1.53 12.85 12.62
C TRP A 141 -1.15 12.82 11.15
N LEU A 142 -0.89 14.00 10.57
CA LEU A 142 -0.36 14.14 9.22
C LEU A 142 1.06 14.68 9.30
N ASP A 143 2.06 13.82 9.07
CA ASP A 143 3.47 14.20 9.02
C ASP A 143 3.68 15.30 7.97
N LEU A 144 4.32 16.42 8.30
CA LEU A 144 4.54 17.51 7.33
C LEU A 144 5.68 17.21 6.35
N ARG A 145 6.52 16.21 6.65
CA ARG A 145 7.67 15.82 5.82
C ARG A 145 7.24 14.90 4.67
N GLN A 146 6.17 14.15 4.87
CA GLN A 146 5.64 13.18 3.92
C GLN A 146 4.15 13.38 3.67
N ASP A 147 3.67 13.02 2.50
CA ASP A 147 2.25 13.03 2.13
C ASP A 147 1.95 11.82 1.25
N ASP A 148 0.77 11.69 0.69
CA ASP A 148 0.44 10.58 -0.21
C ASP A 148 1.03 10.80 -1.61
N ASP A 149 0.58 11.85 -2.30
CA ASP A 149 0.80 12.03 -3.73
C ASP A 149 0.89 13.50 -4.20
N GLY A 150 0.96 14.48 -3.29
CA GLY A 150 0.99 15.90 -3.65
C GLY A 150 2.11 16.28 -4.63
N VAL A 151 3.23 15.54 -4.59
CA VAL A 151 4.36 15.66 -5.52
C VAL A 151 4.05 15.31 -6.98
N VAL A 152 2.89 14.70 -7.28
CA VAL A 152 2.47 14.35 -8.65
C VAL A 152 1.22 15.10 -9.09
N LEU A 153 0.59 15.83 -8.18
CA LEU A 153 -0.61 16.62 -8.45
C LEU A 153 -0.24 17.95 -9.11
N GLU A 154 -1.27 18.59 -9.69
CA GLU A 154 -1.12 19.93 -10.27
C GLU A 154 -0.61 20.94 -9.24
N LYS A 155 0.20 21.88 -9.74
CA LYS A 155 0.74 22.98 -8.94
C LYS A 155 -0.39 23.79 -8.32
N ALA A 156 -0.26 24.10 -7.05
CA ALA A 156 -1.26 24.89 -6.34
C ALA A 156 -1.07 26.38 -6.61
N GLN A 157 -2.18 27.11 -6.68
CA GLN A 157 -2.18 28.57 -6.76
C GLN A 157 -2.69 29.13 -5.42
N VAL A 158 -1.75 29.62 -4.61
CA VAL A 158 -2.02 30.25 -3.31
C VAL A 158 -1.39 31.65 -3.31
N PRO A 159 -2.04 32.67 -2.70
CA PRO A 159 -1.45 34.00 -2.60
C PRO A 159 -0.06 33.96 -1.95
N ALA A 160 0.86 34.80 -2.44
CA ALA A 160 2.23 34.85 -1.96
C ALA A 160 2.29 35.08 -0.43
N GLY A 161 3.15 34.32 0.26
CA GLY A 161 3.31 34.39 1.72
C GLY A 161 2.19 33.74 2.52
N LYS A 162 1.27 33.02 1.86
CA LYS A 162 0.21 32.23 2.51
C LYS A 162 0.35 30.75 2.17
N ILE A 163 -0.20 29.94 3.05
CA ILE A 163 -0.56 28.54 2.76
C ILE A 163 -2.09 28.41 2.75
N ARG A 164 -2.62 27.40 2.07
CA ARG A 164 -4.04 27.03 2.17
C ARG A 164 -4.16 25.62 2.75
N LEU A 165 -4.85 25.52 3.88
CA LEU A 165 -5.28 24.24 4.44
C LEU A 165 -6.69 23.94 3.91
N ARG A 166 -6.80 22.90 3.09
CA ARG A 166 -8.04 22.52 2.40
C ARG A 166 -8.50 21.14 2.88
N PHE A 167 -9.76 21.04 3.25
CA PHE A 167 -10.46 19.79 3.51
C PHE A 167 -11.45 19.57 2.37
N GLN A 168 -11.35 18.43 1.72
CA GLN A 168 -12.22 18.03 0.63
C GLN A 168 -12.91 16.72 1.01
N VAL A 169 -14.20 16.62 0.75
CA VAL A 169 -15.02 15.44 0.99
C VAL A 169 -15.84 15.14 -0.25
N ALA A 170 -15.83 13.90 -0.73
CA ALA A 170 -16.59 13.48 -1.90
C ALA A 170 -17.36 12.20 -1.56
N LEU A 171 -18.58 12.07 -2.06
CA LEU A 171 -19.31 10.81 -1.97
C LEU A 171 -18.44 9.70 -2.56
N SER A 172 -18.45 8.53 -1.90
CA SER A 172 -17.71 7.39 -2.41
C SER A 172 -18.35 6.94 -3.72
N ASP A 173 -17.53 6.86 -4.75
CA ASP A 173 -17.81 6.25 -6.04
C ASP A 173 -17.88 4.71 -5.99
N MET A 174 -17.48 4.11 -4.87
CA MET A 174 -17.45 2.66 -4.66
C MET A 174 -18.71 2.15 -3.93
N GLY A 175 -19.52 3.04 -3.35
CA GLY A 175 -20.71 2.70 -2.55
C GLY A 175 -22.02 2.74 -3.35
N GLN A 176 -23.01 1.95 -2.93
CA GLN A 176 -24.40 2.24 -3.27
C GLN A 176 -24.84 3.46 -2.45
N LEU A 177 -25.32 4.50 -3.13
CA LEU A 177 -25.77 5.73 -2.50
C LEU A 177 -27.31 5.80 -2.59
N PRO A 178 -27.99 6.30 -1.56
CA PRO A 178 -29.42 6.58 -1.66
C PRO A 178 -29.69 7.69 -2.68
N GLU A 179 -30.94 7.83 -3.13
CA GLU A 179 -31.38 8.86 -4.10
C GLU A 179 -30.99 10.29 -3.64
N ARG A 180 -30.98 10.51 -2.33
CA ARG A 180 -30.60 11.78 -1.71
C ARG A 180 -29.48 11.57 -0.69
N PRO A 181 -28.23 11.43 -1.14
CA PRO A 181 -27.12 11.17 -0.25
C PRO A 181 -26.83 12.38 0.63
N GLN A 182 -26.38 12.15 1.86
CA GLN A 182 -26.05 13.17 2.83
C GLN A 182 -24.61 13.00 3.29
N ILE A 183 -23.85 14.10 3.30
CA ILE A 183 -22.53 14.14 3.92
C ILE A 183 -22.58 15.10 5.09
N ARG A 184 -22.05 14.68 6.23
CA ARG A 184 -21.70 15.54 7.35
C ARG A 184 -20.28 15.26 7.78
N PHE A 185 -19.43 16.28 7.73
CA PHE A 185 -18.02 16.21 8.04
C PHE A 185 -17.67 17.28 9.07
N ARG A 186 -17.14 16.87 10.22
CA ARG A 186 -16.74 17.74 11.31
C ARG A 186 -15.25 17.64 11.58
N VAL A 187 -14.63 18.78 11.83
CA VAL A 187 -13.21 18.86 12.22
C VAL A 187 -13.09 19.74 13.46
N ALA A 188 -12.28 19.29 14.42
CA ALA A 188 -12.00 20.00 15.66
C ALA A 188 -10.50 20.01 15.96
N ASN A 189 -10.08 20.92 16.83
CA ASN A 189 -8.74 20.92 17.43
C ASN A 189 -7.57 20.92 16.41
N ILE A 190 -7.70 21.73 15.36
CA ILE A 190 -6.73 21.81 14.27
C ILE A 190 -5.49 22.60 14.71
N ARG A 191 -4.31 21.98 14.65
CA ARG A 191 -3.06 22.56 15.16
C ARG A 191 -1.82 21.99 14.49
N PHE A 192 -0.83 22.85 14.29
CA PHE A 192 0.53 22.43 13.96
C PHE A 192 1.30 22.14 15.25
N VAL A 193 2.00 21.01 15.30
CA VAL A 193 2.71 20.57 16.51
C VAL A 193 4.18 20.28 16.19
N ARG A 194 5.05 20.80 17.04
CA ARG A 194 6.47 20.49 17.13
C ARG A 194 6.71 19.76 18.45
N TYR A 195 7.05 18.49 18.39
CA TYR A 195 7.24 17.68 19.59
C TYR A 195 8.58 17.97 20.28
N PRO A 196 8.60 18.35 21.56
CA PRO A 196 9.87 18.46 22.30
C PRO A 196 10.62 17.14 22.37
N VAL A 197 9.89 16.03 22.45
CA VAL A 197 10.40 14.65 22.43
C VAL A 197 9.72 13.88 21.33
N THR A 198 10.48 13.16 20.51
CA THR A 198 9.92 12.24 19.50
C THR A 198 9.97 10.81 19.98
N LEU A 199 8.93 10.02 19.67
CA LEU A 199 8.91 8.57 19.83
C LEU A 199 9.03 7.93 18.44
N SER A 200 9.94 6.97 18.30
CA SER A 200 10.14 6.20 17.07
C SER A 200 10.45 4.75 17.40
N GLY A 201 10.14 3.84 16.47
CA GLY A 201 10.52 2.43 16.56
C GLY A 201 11.28 1.98 15.32
N ASP A 202 11.95 0.84 15.44
CA ASP A 202 12.56 0.15 14.31
C ASP A 202 11.85 -1.19 14.11
N LEU A 203 11.02 -1.27 13.08
CA LEU A 203 10.26 -2.48 12.77
C LEU A 203 11.19 -3.62 12.40
N ALA A 204 12.31 -3.36 11.72
CA ALA A 204 13.23 -4.42 11.29
C ALA A 204 14.00 -5.03 12.48
N ALA A 205 14.13 -4.31 13.58
CA ALA A 205 14.80 -4.76 14.79
C ALA A 205 13.87 -5.47 15.79
N VAL A 206 12.61 -5.71 15.44
CA VAL A 206 11.67 -6.44 16.30
C VAL A 206 12.12 -7.90 16.41
N THR A 207 12.15 -8.41 17.64
CA THR A 207 12.54 -9.79 17.92
C THR A 207 11.39 -10.56 18.53
N THR A 208 11.28 -11.84 18.17
CA THR A 208 10.35 -12.78 18.80
C THR A 208 11.04 -13.44 19.99
N PHE A 209 10.30 -13.63 21.08
CA PHE A 209 10.78 -14.38 22.23
C PHE A 209 9.74 -15.41 22.70
N ARG A 210 10.22 -16.45 23.36
CA ARG A 210 9.42 -17.42 24.11
C ARG A 210 10.25 -17.82 25.32
N ASP A 211 9.74 -17.51 26.50
CA ASP A 211 10.26 -18.01 27.77
C ASP A 211 9.31 -19.11 28.31
N GLY A 212 9.60 -19.66 29.49
CA GLY A 212 8.79 -20.74 30.07
C GLY A 212 7.35 -20.34 30.41
N GLU A 213 7.03 -19.04 30.46
CA GLU A 213 5.72 -18.52 30.86
C GLU A 213 5.02 -17.76 29.74
N ARG A 214 5.76 -17.00 28.92
CA ARG A 214 5.24 -16.07 27.92
C ARG A 214 5.93 -16.21 26.58
N ALA A 215 5.19 -15.91 25.52
CA ALA A 215 5.72 -15.71 24.17
C ALA A 215 5.28 -14.34 23.65
N GLY A 216 6.07 -13.73 22.78
CA GLY A 216 5.71 -12.41 22.26
C GLY A 216 6.80 -11.74 21.44
N GLN A 217 6.67 -10.42 21.30
CA GLN A 217 7.60 -9.59 20.55
C GLN A 217 8.13 -8.41 21.34
N ARG A 218 9.43 -8.14 21.14
CA ARG A 218 10.17 -7.03 21.71
C ARG A 218 10.39 -5.96 20.65
N TYR A 219 9.91 -4.76 20.94
CA TYR A 219 10.03 -3.59 20.12
C TYR A 219 11.08 -2.65 20.72
N PRO A 220 12.21 -2.40 20.02
CA PRO A 220 13.11 -1.33 20.40
C PRO A 220 12.49 0.02 20.02
N LEU A 221 12.15 0.81 21.03
CA LEU A 221 11.64 2.16 20.90
C LEU A 221 12.73 3.16 21.26
N THR A 222 12.70 4.32 20.61
CA THR A 222 13.66 5.40 20.82
C THR A 222 12.92 6.70 21.13
N LEU A 223 13.22 7.25 22.30
CA LEU A 223 12.83 8.59 22.72
C LEU A 223 13.98 9.55 22.48
N THR A 224 13.73 10.66 21.79
CA THR A 224 14.75 11.70 21.56
C THR A 224 14.25 13.05 22.02
N ASN A 225 14.89 13.62 23.04
CA ASN A 225 14.65 15.00 23.46
C ASN A 225 15.35 15.94 22.48
N ARG A 226 14.60 16.77 21.77
CA ARG A 226 15.13 17.71 20.76
C ARG A 226 15.41 19.10 21.32
N THR A 227 15.14 19.32 22.61
CA THR A 227 15.25 20.62 23.27
C THR A 227 16.55 20.80 24.04
N GLU A 228 16.86 22.04 24.39
CA GLU A 228 17.98 22.40 25.28
C GLU A 228 17.62 22.27 26.77
N LYS A 229 16.42 21.75 27.08
CA LYS A 229 15.93 21.61 28.45
C LYS A 229 15.66 20.15 28.76
N PRO A 230 15.81 19.70 30.02
CA PRO A 230 15.31 18.40 30.42
C PRO A 230 13.80 18.28 30.16
N GLN A 231 13.35 17.08 29.81
CA GLN A 231 11.93 16.79 29.59
C GLN A 231 11.52 15.60 30.45
N ASN A 232 10.36 15.70 31.11
CA ASN A 232 9.72 14.57 31.74
C ASN A 232 8.78 13.94 30.72
N VAL A 233 8.89 12.64 30.52
CA VAL A 233 8.14 11.89 29.52
C VAL A 233 7.41 10.76 30.21
N SER A 234 6.10 10.71 30.04
CA SER A 234 5.29 9.55 30.40
C SER A 234 5.03 8.76 29.13
N LEU A 235 5.28 7.46 29.16
CA LEU A 235 5.02 6.50 28.09
C LEU A 235 3.91 5.57 28.54
N TRP A 236 2.99 5.27 27.64
CA TRP A 236 1.95 4.29 27.90
C TRP A 236 1.60 3.56 26.61
N SER A 237 0.98 2.41 26.77
CA SER A 237 0.27 1.75 25.68
C SER A 237 -1.22 2.05 25.80
N GLU A 238 -1.91 2.12 24.67
CA GLU A 238 -3.37 2.14 24.63
C GLU A 238 -3.82 0.73 24.26
N PRO A 239 -4.21 -0.11 25.24
CA PRO A 239 -4.73 -1.43 24.99
C PRO A 239 -6.19 -1.27 24.55
N ALA A 240 -6.42 -0.84 23.31
CA ALA A 240 -7.77 -0.53 22.88
C ALA A 240 -8.69 -1.78 22.98
N ASP A 241 -8.16 -2.99 22.73
CA ASP A 241 -8.95 -4.24 22.74
C ASP A 241 -8.08 -5.51 22.94
N LEU A 242 -7.00 -5.46 23.72
CA LEU A 242 -6.19 -6.67 23.97
C LEU A 242 -6.98 -7.68 24.82
N ARG A 243 -7.12 -8.92 24.36
CA ARG A 243 -7.85 -10.00 25.06
C ARG A 243 -6.90 -11.07 25.54
N ASP A 244 -6.03 -11.52 24.64
CA ASP A 244 -5.07 -12.60 24.89
C ASP A 244 -3.66 -12.06 25.17
N PHE A 245 -3.35 -10.86 24.68
CA PHE A 245 -2.03 -10.24 24.84
C PHE A 245 -2.02 -9.16 25.94
N SER A 246 -0.82 -8.84 26.39
CA SER A 246 -0.53 -7.75 27.32
C SER A 246 0.69 -6.99 26.87
N VAL A 247 0.78 -5.70 27.21
CA VAL A 247 1.93 -4.85 26.90
C VAL A 247 2.67 -4.46 28.18
N ALA A 248 3.98 -4.60 28.16
CA ALA A 248 4.88 -4.10 29.20
C ALA A 248 5.92 -3.14 28.60
N LEU A 249 6.15 -2.01 29.26
CA LEU A 249 7.19 -1.05 28.89
C LEU A 249 8.35 -1.15 29.88
N SER A 250 9.59 -1.15 29.40
CA SER A 250 10.76 -1.16 30.29
C SER A 250 10.89 0.10 31.14
N GLU A 251 10.35 1.22 30.65
CA GLU A 251 10.22 2.48 31.37
C GLU A 251 8.90 3.16 30.99
N GLU A 252 8.04 3.45 31.97
CA GLU A 252 6.80 4.22 31.77
C GLU A 252 6.99 5.71 32.06
N ARG A 253 8.01 6.07 32.84
CA ARG A 253 8.35 7.45 33.18
C ARG A 253 9.84 7.67 33.04
N VAL A 254 10.20 8.64 32.21
CA VAL A 254 11.58 8.91 31.83
C VAL A 254 11.87 10.40 31.99
N ARG A 255 12.96 10.74 32.65
CA ARG A 255 13.52 12.09 32.61
C ARG A 255 14.70 12.13 31.65
N LEU A 256 14.52 12.80 30.52
CA LEU A 256 15.52 12.97 29.48
C LEU A 256 16.31 14.26 29.70
N ARG A 257 17.65 14.19 29.66
CA ARG A 257 18.55 15.35 29.60
C ARG A 257 18.39 16.08 28.27
N PRO A 258 18.85 17.35 28.16
CA PRO A 258 18.91 18.05 26.88
C PRO A 258 19.59 17.19 25.80
N LYS A 259 18.98 17.10 24.62
CA LYS A 259 19.50 16.31 23.48
C LYS A 259 19.68 14.81 23.71
N GLU A 260 19.22 14.27 24.83
CA GLU A 260 19.35 12.84 25.12
C GLU A 260 18.49 12.02 24.16
N THR A 261 19.08 10.92 23.69
CA THR A 261 18.35 9.81 23.06
C THR A 261 18.40 8.62 24.00
N ARG A 262 17.23 8.10 24.37
CA ARG A 262 17.09 6.93 25.25
C ARG A 262 16.32 5.83 24.52
N ARG A 263 16.82 4.59 24.65
CA ARG A 263 16.13 3.40 24.18
C ARG A 263 15.24 2.86 25.29
N VAL A 264 14.00 2.53 24.92
CA VAL A 264 13.00 1.88 25.77
C VAL A 264 12.54 0.63 25.02
N THR A 265 12.24 -0.45 25.73
CA THR A 265 11.70 -1.67 25.11
C THR A 265 10.22 -1.77 25.42
N ALA A 266 9.40 -2.06 24.41
CA ALA A 266 8.03 -2.49 24.60
C ALA A 266 7.92 -3.99 24.30
N GLU A 267 7.36 -4.75 25.23
CA GLU A 267 7.01 -6.16 25.05
C GLU A 267 5.51 -6.29 24.87
N ILE A 268 5.07 -6.90 23.78
CA ILE A 268 3.68 -7.37 23.63
C ILE A 268 3.71 -8.89 23.67
N SER A 269 2.99 -9.48 24.63
CA SER A 269 3.17 -10.89 25.00
C SER A 269 1.88 -11.58 25.41
N VAL A 270 1.84 -12.89 25.23
CA VAL A 270 0.75 -13.80 25.55
C VAL A 270 1.31 -14.95 26.40
N PRO A 271 0.57 -15.50 27.38
CA PRO A 271 0.99 -16.71 28.10
C PRO A 271 1.23 -17.88 27.15
N VAL A 272 2.23 -18.73 27.39
CA VAL A 272 2.58 -19.85 26.50
C VAL A 272 1.41 -20.81 26.30
N GLU A 273 0.72 -21.21 27.37
CA GLU A 273 -0.48 -22.06 27.31
C GLU A 273 -1.56 -21.46 26.40
N ARG A 274 -1.74 -20.14 26.49
CA ARG A 274 -2.72 -19.45 25.65
C ARG A 274 -2.26 -19.36 24.20
N ALA A 275 -0.97 -19.11 23.96
CA ALA A 275 -0.40 -19.06 22.62
C ALA A 275 -0.57 -20.41 21.88
N GLU A 276 -0.46 -21.54 22.59
CA GLU A 276 -0.67 -22.88 22.04
C GLU A 276 -2.13 -23.17 21.68
N ALA A 277 -3.09 -22.50 22.32
CA ALA A 277 -4.51 -22.62 22.03
C ALA A 277 -5.00 -21.69 20.90
N LEU A 278 -4.16 -20.74 20.47
CA LEU A 278 -4.48 -19.78 19.42
C LEU A 278 -4.04 -20.28 18.05
N PRO A 279 -4.76 -19.90 16.97
CA PRO A 279 -4.34 -20.26 15.62
C PRO A 279 -3.00 -19.59 15.27
N PRO A 280 -2.19 -20.20 14.38
CA PRO A 280 -0.98 -19.58 13.82
C PRO A 280 -1.23 -18.16 13.30
N LEU A 281 -0.33 -17.24 13.63
CA LEU A 281 -0.44 -15.80 13.35
C LEU A 281 -1.66 -15.09 13.97
N ALA A 282 -2.36 -15.69 14.94
CA ALA A 282 -3.25 -14.95 15.81
C ALA A 282 -2.51 -13.74 16.38
N CYS A 283 -3.12 -12.55 16.24
CA CYS A 283 -2.47 -11.33 16.64
C CYS A 283 -3.40 -10.30 17.24
N GLU A 284 -2.84 -9.49 18.13
CA GLU A 284 -3.48 -8.30 18.68
C GLU A 284 -2.52 -7.10 18.55
N GLN A 285 -3.08 -5.89 18.56
CA GLN A 285 -2.31 -4.67 18.33
C GLN A 285 -2.54 -3.63 19.41
N ALA A 286 -1.48 -2.90 19.78
CA ALA A 286 -1.56 -1.81 20.74
C ALA A 286 -0.85 -0.56 20.21
N GLY A 287 -1.47 0.61 20.42
CA GLY A 287 -0.80 1.88 20.21
C GLY A 287 0.24 2.12 21.32
N VAL A 288 1.35 2.78 20.98
CA VAL A 288 2.32 3.26 21.97
C VAL A 288 2.47 4.76 21.84
N PHE A 289 2.40 5.45 22.98
CA PHE A 289 2.32 6.89 23.04
C PHE A 289 3.26 7.44 24.10
N ALA A 290 3.65 8.70 23.91
CA ALA A 290 4.43 9.44 24.88
C ALA A 290 3.88 10.88 25.02
N THR A 291 3.85 11.39 26.24
CA THR A 291 3.44 12.76 26.57
C THR A 291 4.61 13.45 27.23
N VAL A 292 4.84 14.69 26.84
CA VAL A 292 5.87 15.53 27.43
C VAL A 292 5.26 16.43 28.49
N ASN A 293 5.81 16.39 29.72
CA ASN A 293 5.41 17.20 30.87
C ASN A 293 3.89 17.19 31.14
N GLU A 294 3.26 16.04 30.91
CA GLU A 294 1.81 15.82 31.09
C GLU A 294 0.92 16.78 30.27
N ASP A 295 1.45 17.39 29.21
CA ASP A 295 0.71 18.27 28.30
C ASP A 295 -0.08 17.44 27.27
N PRO A 296 -1.43 17.44 27.31
CA PRO A 296 -2.26 16.65 26.41
C PRO A 296 -2.14 17.08 24.93
N ASP A 297 -1.64 18.29 24.65
CA ASP A 297 -1.39 18.73 23.28
C ASP A 297 -0.07 18.19 22.71
N LEU A 298 0.80 17.64 23.56
CA LEU A 298 2.11 17.12 23.23
C LEU A 298 2.19 15.59 23.29
N ILE A 299 1.06 14.91 23.06
CA ILE A 299 1.04 13.46 22.83
C ILE A 299 1.66 13.15 21.46
N THR A 300 2.77 12.42 21.49
CA THR A 300 3.46 11.86 20.32
C THR A 300 3.33 10.35 20.27
N THR A 301 3.58 9.77 19.10
CA THR A 301 3.52 8.33 18.84
C THR A 301 4.50 7.96 17.74
N TRP A 302 4.64 6.67 17.44
CA TRP A 302 5.39 6.20 16.30
C TRP A 302 4.52 6.27 15.03
N TYR A 303 4.84 7.19 14.12
CA TYR A 303 4.09 7.39 12.87
C TYR A 303 5.03 7.70 11.68
N GLU A 304 4.54 7.50 10.46
CA GLU A 304 5.18 7.91 9.21
C GLU A 304 4.10 8.29 8.18
N GLY A 305 4.21 9.48 7.58
CA GLY A 305 3.16 10.01 6.71
C GLY A 305 1.84 10.18 7.49
N PHE A 306 0.84 9.38 7.14
CA PHE A 306 -0.44 9.28 7.87
C PHE A 306 -0.60 7.93 8.59
N LEU A 307 0.40 7.05 8.56
CA LEU A 307 0.33 5.73 9.22
C LEU A 307 0.76 5.84 10.68
N LEU A 308 -0.05 5.28 11.58
CA LEU A 308 0.34 5.03 12.96
C LEU A 308 0.88 3.61 13.07
N TYR A 309 2.13 3.47 13.53
CA TYR A 309 2.68 2.16 13.82
C TYR A 309 2.13 1.66 15.16
N ARG A 310 1.65 0.42 15.17
CA ARG A 310 1.21 -0.28 16.38
C ARG A 310 2.21 -1.37 16.74
N LEU A 311 2.32 -1.66 18.03
CA LEU A 311 2.91 -2.92 18.50
C LEU A 311 1.97 -4.03 18.04
N VAL A 312 2.52 -5.13 17.50
CA VAL A 312 1.74 -6.30 17.06
C VAL A 312 2.29 -7.53 17.77
N GLY A 313 1.47 -8.07 18.67
CA GLY A 313 1.71 -9.37 19.29
C GLY A 313 1.21 -10.44 18.36
N ALA A 314 2.05 -11.39 17.95
CA ALA A 314 1.69 -12.45 17.02
C ALA A 314 2.16 -13.82 17.51
N VAL A 315 1.29 -14.82 17.44
CA VAL A 315 1.66 -16.22 17.67
C VAL A 315 2.45 -16.74 16.47
N PRO A 316 3.70 -17.18 16.62
CA PRO A 316 4.48 -17.75 15.52
C PRO A 316 3.77 -18.95 14.89
N PRO A 317 3.87 -19.14 13.56
CA PRO A 317 3.41 -20.38 12.94
C PRO A 317 4.29 -21.57 13.38
N PRO A 318 3.82 -22.81 13.17
CA PRO A 318 4.63 -24.01 13.42
C PRO A 318 5.95 -23.93 12.66
N GLU A 319 7.04 -24.32 13.31
CA GLU A 319 8.34 -24.33 12.67
C GLU A 319 8.35 -25.34 11.50
N ARG A 320 8.73 -24.86 10.31
CA ARG A 320 8.81 -25.67 9.09
C ARG A 320 10.15 -25.40 8.39
N PRO A 321 10.87 -26.45 7.96
CA PRO A 321 12.10 -26.27 7.21
C PRO A 321 11.79 -25.71 5.82
N ALA A 322 12.71 -24.90 5.28
CA ALA A 322 12.60 -24.43 3.91
C ALA A 322 12.55 -25.63 2.90
N PRO A 323 11.77 -25.51 1.81
CA PRO A 323 10.92 -24.37 1.49
C PRO A 323 9.60 -24.47 2.27
N CYS A 324 9.19 -23.38 2.91
CA CYS A 324 7.92 -23.32 3.65
C CYS A 324 6.76 -22.77 2.82
N LEU A 325 7.05 -22.28 1.60
CA LEU A 325 6.02 -21.74 0.70
C LEU A 325 5.46 -22.79 -0.26
N LEU A 326 5.98 -24.02 -0.25
CA LEU A 326 5.52 -25.14 -1.09
C LEU A 326 4.68 -26.15 -0.30
N PRO A 327 3.77 -26.89 -0.95
CA PRO A 327 3.11 -28.03 -0.33
C PRO A 327 4.12 -29.09 0.16
N ASP A 328 3.82 -29.76 1.26
CA ASP A 328 4.75 -30.73 1.91
C ASP A 328 5.23 -31.85 0.98
N GLU A 329 4.36 -32.32 0.08
CA GLU A 329 4.70 -33.34 -0.90
C GLU A 329 5.73 -32.82 -1.91
N GLU A 330 5.53 -31.62 -2.46
CA GLU A 330 6.46 -31.00 -3.39
C GLU A 330 7.79 -30.63 -2.70
N ALA A 331 7.71 -30.13 -1.46
CA ALA A 331 8.84 -29.84 -0.61
C ALA A 331 9.70 -31.10 -0.36
N ARG A 332 9.07 -32.24 -0.11
CA ARG A 332 9.73 -33.54 0.09
C ARG A 332 10.36 -34.06 -1.20
N ALA A 333 9.60 -34.03 -2.30
CA ALA A 333 10.08 -34.50 -3.60
C ALA A 333 11.33 -33.73 -4.07
N GLY A 334 11.38 -32.42 -3.85
CA GLY A 334 12.58 -31.63 -4.19
C GLY A 334 13.78 -31.89 -3.29
N ARG A 335 13.58 -32.15 -1.98
CA ARG A 335 14.67 -32.58 -1.09
C ARG A 335 15.29 -33.90 -1.55
N GLU A 336 14.48 -34.88 -1.97
CA GLU A 336 15.00 -36.15 -2.51
C GLU A 336 15.81 -35.94 -3.81
N ARG A 337 15.40 -35.00 -4.67
CA ARG A 337 16.17 -34.63 -5.87
C ARG A 337 17.51 -33.99 -5.51
N LEU A 338 17.52 -33.02 -4.59
CA LEU A 338 18.75 -32.38 -4.10
C LEU A 338 19.71 -33.34 -3.40
N ALA A 339 19.19 -34.43 -2.82
CA ALA A 339 19.96 -35.50 -2.21
C ALA A 339 20.46 -36.55 -3.23
N GLY A 340 20.11 -36.43 -4.52
CA GLY A 340 20.45 -37.41 -5.55
C GLY A 340 19.67 -38.73 -5.45
N ARG A 341 18.58 -38.74 -4.68
CA ARG A 341 17.75 -39.93 -4.41
C ARG A 341 16.51 -40.02 -5.30
N ALA A 342 16.17 -38.94 -6.01
CA ALA A 342 15.11 -38.90 -7.00
C ALA A 342 15.61 -38.34 -8.33
N LYS A 343 14.97 -38.75 -9.43
CA LYS A 343 15.27 -38.21 -10.76
C LYS A 343 14.82 -36.74 -10.87
N PRO A 344 15.48 -35.93 -11.72
CA PRO A 344 15.01 -34.59 -12.07
C PRO A 344 13.54 -34.62 -12.50
N ALA A 345 12.75 -33.65 -12.03
CA ALA A 345 11.42 -33.42 -12.56
C ALA A 345 11.51 -32.92 -14.02
N ALA A 346 10.46 -33.16 -14.80
CA ALA A 346 10.38 -32.61 -16.14
C ALA A 346 10.31 -31.08 -16.06
N VAL A 347 11.31 -30.40 -16.64
CA VAL A 347 11.33 -28.95 -16.80
C VAL A 347 11.04 -28.64 -18.25
N ASP A 348 10.11 -27.72 -18.50
CA ASP A 348 9.83 -27.20 -19.84
C ASP A 348 11.14 -26.74 -20.52
N ALA A 349 11.37 -27.19 -21.76
CA ALA A 349 12.63 -26.98 -22.46
C ALA A 349 12.98 -25.49 -22.63
N ARG A 350 11.98 -24.63 -22.85
CA ARG A 350 12.18 -23.18 -22.92
C ARG A 350 12.58 -22.63 -21.55
N ARG A 351 11.90 -23.02 -20.47
CA ARG A 351 12.25 -22.61 -19.10
C ARG A 351 13.68 -23.02 -18.73
N LEU A 352 14.10 -24.24 -19.10
CA LEU A 352 15.46 -24.72 -18.87
C LEU A 352 16.50 -23.93 -19.69
N ALA A 353 16.21 -23.64 -20.97
CA ALA A 353 17.08 -22.83 -21.82
C ALA A 353 17.25 -21.40 -21.28
N GLU A 354 16.15 -20.78 -20.82
CA GLU A 354 16.19 -19.46 -20.19
C GLU A 354 17.00 -19.47 -18.87
N ALA A 355 16.86 -20.52 -18.06
CA ALA A 355 17.66 -20.69 -16.84
C ALA A 355 19.16 -20.88 -17.15
N ASN A 356 19.50 -21.65 -18.19
CA ASN A 356 20.88 -21.77 -18.66
C ASN A 356 21.45 -20.44 -19.12
N GLN A 357 20.67 -19.63 -19.84
CA GLN A 357 21.10 -18.29 -20.23
C GLN A 357 21.34 -17.39 -19.00
N LEU A 358 20.49 -17.49 -17.98
CA LEU A 358 20.62 -16.73 -16.74
C LEU A 358 21.88 -17.09 -15.92
N LEU A 359 22.46 -18.28 -16.09
CA LEU A 359 23.75 -18.63 -15.46
C LEU A 359 24.88 -17.69 -15.91
N GLU A 360 24.84 -17.27 -17.18
CA GLU A 360 25.85 -16.40 -17.81
C GLU A 360 25.58 -14.91 -17.58
N VAL A 361 24.39 -14.54 -17.08
CA VAL A 361 24.03 -13.14 -16.82
C VAL A 361 24.74 -12.65 -15.56
N SER A 362 25.28 -11.42 -15.60
CA SER A 362 25.83 -10.78 -14.39
C SER A 362 24.74 -10.67 -13.31
N PRO A 363 25.01 -11.07 -12.06
CA PRO A 363 24.04 -10.93 -10.97
C PRO A 363 23.88 -9.47 -10.50
N GLU A 364 24.75 -8.56 -10.94
CA GLU A 364 24.77 -7.18 -10.47
C GLU A 364 23.58 -6.37 -11.05
N PRO A 365 22.71 -5.81 -10.19
CA PRO A 365 21.62 -4.95 -10.64
C PRO A 365 22.16 -3.59 -11.15
N PRO A 366 21.43 -2.91 -12.05
CA PRO A 366 21.82 -1.59 -12.51
C PRO A 366 21.72 -0.53 -11.40
N ASP A 367 22.58 0.49 -11.45
CA ASP A 367 22.51 1.65 -10.55
C ASP A 367 21.42 2.65 -10.95
N THR A 368 20.90 2.55 -12.18
CA THR A 368 19.83 3.44 -12.67
C THR A 368 18.48 2.97 -12.14
N LEU A 369 17.79 3.87 -11.42
CA LEU A 369 16.56 3.56 -10.69
C LEU A 369 15.34 4.33 -11.22
N HIS A 370 14.17 3.99 -10.68
CA HIS A 370 12.92 4.76 -10.80
C HIS A 370 12.31 4.76 -12.19
N GLY A 371 12.28 3.59 -12.83
CA GLY A 371 11.62 3.43 -14.14
C GLY A 371 10.11 3.27 -14.01
N ASN A 372 9.36 4.05 -14.81
CA ASN A 372 7.94 3.79 -15.03
C ASN A 372 7.80 2.83 -16.23
N PRO A 373 7.26 1.61 -16.05
CA PRO A 373 7.14 0.65 -17.14
C PRO A 373 6.26 1.18 -18.30
N ASN A 374 5.34 2.12 -18.05
CA ASN A 374 4.53 2.73 -19.10
C ASN A 374 5.35 3.62 -20.06
N HIS A 375 6.58 4.00 -19.69
CA HIS A 375 7.49 4.72 -20.56
C HIS A 375 8.42 3.80 -21.36
N TYR A 376 8.26 2.47 -21.25
CA TYR A 376 9.09 1.51 -21.97
C TYR A 376 8.62 1.29 -23.42
N PHE A 377 8.66 2.37 -24.21
CA PHE A 377 8.32 2.39 -25.62
C PHE A 377 9.28 3.33 -26.38
N ASP A 378 9.48 3.09 -27.67
CA ASP A 378 10.23 4.00 -28.55
C ASP A 378 9.31 5.15 -29.01
N PRO A 379 9.53 6.38 -28.56
CA PRO A 379 8.67 7.51 -28.91
C PRO A 379 8.78 7.93 -30.37
N ARG A 380 9.88 7.61 -31.06
CA ARG A 380 10.10 7.97 -32.47
C ARG A 380 9.16 7.19 -33.39
N THR A 381 8.83 5.97 -32.99
CA THR A 381 8.06 5.03 -33.80
C THR A 381 6.72 4.66 -33.16
N ASN A 382 6.47 5.14 -31.93
CA ASN A 382 5.34 4.80 -31.09
C ASN A 382 5.18 3.28 -30.92
N SER A 383 6.28 2.59 -30.61
CA SER A 383 6.32 1.11 -30.52
C SER A 383 6.77 0.61 -29.16
N VAL A 384 6.12 -0.45 -28.66
CA VAL A 384 6.49 -1.09 -27.39
C VAL A 384 7.87 -1.72 -27.49
N LEU A 385 8.65 -1.60 -26.41
CA LEU A 385 9.93 -2.27 -26.26
C LEU A 385 9.80 -3.55 -25.43
N ARG A 386 10.54 -4.59 -25.82
CA ARG A 386 10.69 -5.83 -25.04
C ARG A 386 12.11 -5.95 -24.52
N PHE A 387 12.25 -6.21 -23.23
CA PHE A 387 13.54 -6.51 -22.62
C PHE A 387 13.86 -7.99 -22.78
N HIS A 388 14.97 -8.34 -23.43
CA HIS A 388 15.38 -9.74 -23.60
C HIS A 388 16.55 -10.11 -22.69
N ALA A 389 17.50 -9.19 -22.49
CA ALA A 389 18.68 -9.35 -21.64
C ALA A 389 19.30 -7.97 -21.38
N PRO A 390 20.29 -7.84 -20.48
CA PRO A 390 21.03 -6.59 -20.30
C PRO A 390 21.55 -6.05 -21.64
N GLY A 391 21.25 -4.78 -21.94
CA GLY A 391 21.60 -4.11 -23.21
C GLY A 391 20.81 -4.58 -24.45
N LYS A 392 19.86 -5.51 -24.32
CA LYS A 392 19.07 -6.06 -25.43
C LYS A 392 17.60 -5.63 -25.32
N HIS A 393 17.30 -4.48 -25.94
CA HIS A 393 15.98 -3.87 -25.97
C HIS A 393 15.36 -4.00 -27.37
N TRP A 394 14.44 -4.94 -27.56
CA TRP A 394 13.85 -5.26 -28.86
C TRP A 394 12.69 -4.32 -29.19
N SER A 395 12.72 -3.68 -30.36
CA SER A 395 11.57 -2.96 -30.91
C SER A 395 10.76 -3.87 -31.84
N GLU A 396 9.47 -4.01 -31.55
CA GLU A 396 8.58 -4.82 -32.39
C GLU A 396 8.32 -4.20 -33.77
N LYS A 397 8.44 -2.89 -33.90
CA LYS A 397 8.20 -2.19 -35.17
C LYS A 397 9.43 -2.21 -36.05
N GLU A 398 10.60 -1.96 -35.47
CA GLU A 398 11.86 -1.91 -36.20
C GLU A 398 12.50 -3.29 -36.41
N LYS A 399 12.00 -4.32 -35.70
CA LYS A 399 12.52 -5.70 -35.74
C LYS A 399 14.03 -5.79 -35.49
N LYS A 400 14.54 -4.96 -34.57
CA LYS A 400 15.94 -4.92 -34.15
C LYS A 400 16.07 -4.52 -32.69
N TYR A 401 17.25 -4.76 -32.13
CA TYR A 401 17.64 -4.19 -30.84
C TYR A 401 17.95 -2.71 -31.01
N ILE A 402 17.47 -1.90 -30.07
CA ILE A 402 17.72 -0.46 -30.04
C ILE A 402 18.59 -0.09 -28.85
N ASP A 403 19.44 0.91 -29.07
CA ASP A 403 20.21 1.54 -28.02
C ASP A 403 19.33 2.55 -27.28
N LEU A 404 19.13 2.34 -25.97
CA LEU A 404 18.33 3.24 -25.15
C LEU A 404 19.05 4.56 -24.85
N THR A 405 20.38 4.62 -24.94
CA THR A 405 21.12 5.86 -24.64
C THR A 405 20.75 7.00 -25.60
N ALA A 406 20.25 6.66 -26.79
CA ALA A 406 19.74 7.58 -27.78
C ALA A 406 18.26 8.00 -27.57
N LEU A 407 17.60 7.50 -26.51
CA LEU A 407 16.20 7.79 -26.19
C LEU A 407 16.07 8.70 -24.96
N PRO A 408 14.91 9.34 -24.74
CA PRO A 408 14.68 10.17 -23.56
C PRO A 408 14.96 9.42 -22.25
N GLU A 409 15.44 10.14 -21.23
CA GLU A 409 15.84 9.58 -19.93
C GLU A 409 14.75 8.69 -19.30
N GLN A 410 13.48 9.08 -19.42
CA GLN A 410 12.36 8.29 -18.91
C GLN A 410 12.24 6.89 -19.53
N VAL A 411 12.64 6.72 -20.79
CA VAL A 411 12.69 5.42 -21.48
C VAL A 411 13.89 4.62 -21.00
N GLN A 412 15.04 5.27 -20.80
CA GLN A 412 16.24 4.66 -20.23
C GLN A 412 15.97 4.10 -18.83
N ARG A 413 15.36 4.90 -17.96
CA ARG A 413 14.94 4.46 -16.61
C ARG A 413 13.94 3.31 -16.68
N ALA A 414 12.98 3.34 -17.60
CA ALA A 414 12.04 2.24 -17.80
C ALA A 414 12.76 0.94 -18.24
N GLY A 415 13.79 1.05 -19.08
CA GLY A 415 14.66 -0.06 -19.46
C GLY A 415 15.49 -0.61 -18.29
N ALA A 416 16.00 0.26 -17.41
CA ALA A 416 16.69 -0.15 -16.19
C ALA A 416 15.74 -0.87 -15.21
N TYR A 417 14.51 -0.38 -15.05
CA TYR A 417 13.48 -1.09 -14.28
C TYR A 417 13.13 -2.46 -14.88
N ALA A 418 13.06 -2.58 -16.21
CA ALA A 418 12.88 -3.87 -16.87
C ALA A 418 14.05 -4.83 -16.59
N HIS A 419 15.29 -4.32 -16.51
CA HIS A 419 16.45 -5.11 -16.11
C HIS A 419 16.34 -5.57 -14.64
N HIS A 420 15.93 -4.71 -13.71
CA HIS A 420 15.67 -5.13 -12.33
C HIS A 420 14.61 -6.23 -12.24
N CYS A 421 13.51 -6.11 -12.99
CA CYS A 421 12.45 -7.11 -13.07
C CYS A 421 12.95 -8.43 -13.68
N TYR A 422 13.85 -8.36 -14.67
CA TYR A 422 14.50 -9.52 -15.27
C TYR A 422 15.36 -10.28 -14.26
N LEU A 423 16.19 -9.58 -13.47
CA LEU A 423 17.03 -10.22 -12.44
C LEU A 423 16.19 -10.80 -11.30
N SER A 424 15.21 -10.06 -10.78
CA SER A 424 14.34 -10.55 -9.69
C SER A 424 13.55 -11.79 -10.11
N SER A 425 12.87 -11.74 -11.27
CA SER A 425 12.16 -12.91 -11.83
C SER A 425 13.12 -14.03 -12.21
N GLY A 426 14.33 -13.68 -12.66
CA GLY A 426 15.40 -14.63 -12.97
C GLY A 426 15.89 -15.40 -11.75
N ALA A 427 16.03 -14.74 -10.60
CA ALA A 427 16.39 -15.38 -9.34
C ALA A 427 15.37 -16.45 -8.94
N LEU A 428 14.07 -16.13 -9.02
CA LEU A 428 13.01 -17.11 -8.75
C LEU A 428 13.06 -18.27 -9.76
N LYS A 429 13.17 -17.96 -11.05
CA LYS A 429 13.24 -18.99 -12.11
C LYS A 429 14.42 -19.94 -11.91
N LEU A 430 15.59 -19.41 -11.60
CA LEU A 430 16.79 -20.19 -11.29
C LEU A 430 16.56 -21.07 -10.05
N ALA A 431 15.98 -20.53 -8.99
CA ALA A 431 15.68 -21.28 -7.78
C ALA A 431 14.68 -22.43 -8.03
N GLU A 432 13.63 -22.18 -8.81
CA GLU A 432 12.63 -23.19 -9.19
C GLU A 432 13.25 -24.29 -10.08
N VAL A 433 14.06 -23.93 -11.08
CA VAL A 433 14.75 -24.92 -11.93
C VAL A 433 15.75 -25.72 -11.10
N GLY A 434 16.50 -25.09 -10.20
CA GLY A 434 17.38 -25.79 -9.26
C GLY A 434 16.63 -26.77 -8.37
N TRP A 435 15.46 -26.39 -7.87
CA TRP A 435 14.57 -27.24 -7.07
C TRP A 435 13.98 -28.42 -7.84
N GLN A 436 13.56 -28.18 -9.08
CA GLN A 436 12.97 -29.20 -9.96
C GLN A 436 14.02 -30.19 -10.48
N THR A 437 15.23 -29.74 -10.73
CA THR A 437 16.31 -30.58 -11.30
C THR A 437 17.19 -31.23 -10.24
N GLY A 438 17.30 -30.62 -9.05
CA GLY A 438 18.32 -30.94 -8.06
C GLY A 438 19.69 -30.31 -8.34
N ASP A 439 19.86 -29.56 -9.43
CA ASP A 439 21.13 -28.92 -9.78
C ASP A 439 21.35 -27.63 -8.98
N ARG A 440 22.30 -27.69 -8.05
CA ARG A 440 22.63 -26.58 -7.14
C ARG A 440 23.26 -25.38 -7.84
N ARG A 441 23.75 -25.50 -9.07
CA ARG A 441 24.32 -24.35 -9.81
C ARG A 441 23.29 -23.25 -10.05
N TYR A 442 22.05 -23.62 -10.39
CA TYR A 442 20.98 -22.64 -10.56
C TYR A 442 20.63 -21.97 -9.22
N SER A 443 20.53 -22.74 -8.14
CA SER A 443 20.24 -22.21 -6.80
C SER A 443 21.34 -21.26 -6.31
N ARG A 444 22.62 -21.59 -6.59
CA ARG A 444 23.75 -20.70 -6.27
C ARG A 444 23.70 -19.41 -7.08
N LYS A 445 23.37 -19.47 -8.37
CA LYS A 445 23.20 -18.27 -9.19
C LYS A 445 22.05 -17.38 -8.69
N ALA A 446 20.95 -17.97 -8.26
CA ALA A 446 19.86 -17.23 -7.61
C ALA A 446 20.34 -16.54 -6.33
N ALA A 447 21.13 -17.23 -5.49
CA ALA A 447 21.74 -16.64 -4.29
C ALA A 447 22.64 -15.45 -4.61
N GLU A 448 23.45 -15.51 -5.68
CA GLU A 448 24.30 -14.39 -6.11
C GLU A 448 23.49 -13.14 -6.45
N ILE A 449 22.36 -13.28 -7.16
CA ILE A 449 21.46 -12.16 -7.47
C ILE A 449 20.86 -11.57 -6.18
N LEU A 450 20.42 -12.42 -5.24
CA LEU A 450 19.88 -11.97 -3.95
C LEU A 450 20.92 -11.21 -3.13
N LEU A 451 22.15 -11.72 -3.08
CA LEU A 451 23.28 -11.08 -2.39
C LEU A 451 23.68 -9.76 -3.05
N ALA A 452 23.62 -9.66 -4.38
CA ALA A 452 23.84 -8.41 -5.08
C ALA A 452 22.80 -7.36 -4.67
N TYR A 453 21.51 -7.71 -4.68
CA TYR A 453 20.47 -6.82 -4.19
C TYR A 453 20.64 -6.46 -2.71
N ALA A 454 21.06 -7.38 -1.86
CA ALA A 454 21.33 -7.10 -0.45
C ALA A 454 22.42 -6.03 -0.25
N ARG A 455 23.43 -5.97 -1.13
CA ARG A 455 24.47 -4.93 -1.11
C ARG A 455 23.98 -3.59 -1.64
N HIS A 456 23.14 -3.60 -2.67
CA HIS A 456 22.73 -2.42 -3.43
C HIS A 456 21.49 -1.72 -2.86
N TYR A 457 20.46 -2.48 -2.52
CA TYR A 457 19.16 -1.96 -2.10
C TYR A 457 19.21 -0.96 -0.94
N PRO A 458 20.06 -1.14 0.11
CA PRO A 458 20.20 -0.15 1.17
C PRO A 458 20.68 1.22 0.67
N ARG A 459 21.49 1.26 -0.40
CA ARG A 459 22.14 2.46 -0.95
C ARG A 459 21.28 3.20 -1.97
N TYR A 460 20.27 2.53 -2.53
CA TYR A 460 19.35 3.16 -3.46
C TYR A 460 18.57 4.30 -2.80
N ALA A 461 18.61 5.46 -3.45
CA ALA A 461 17.84 6.64 -3.05
C ALA A 461 16.34 6.41 -3.32
N TYR A 462 15.49 7.18 -2.64
CA TYR A 462 14.06 7.21 -2.95
C TYR A 462 13.78 8.18 -4.10
N ALA A 463 12.94 7.78 -5.07
CA ALA A 463 12.56 8.63 -6.20
C ALA A 463 11.88 9.92 -5.76
N ARG A 464 10.88 9.76 -4.88
CA ARG A 464 10.03 10.83 -4.36
C ARG A 464 9.84 10.60 -2.86
N PRO A 465 10.83 10.92 -2.02
CA PRO A 465 10.82 10.61 -0.59
C PRO A 465 9.66 11.24 0.17
N ALA A 466 9.08 12.30 -0.39
CA ALA A 466 7.95 13.05 0.13
C ALA A 466 6.60 12.33 -0.03
N GLY A 467 6.29 11.75 -1.20
CA GLY A 467 4.98 11.14 -1.44
C GLY A 467 5.02 9.64 -1.21
N VAL A 468 4.40 9.12 -0.15
CA VAL A 468 4.46 7.70 0.22
C VAL A 468 3.94 6.77 -0.86
N ALA A 469 3.06 7.23 -1.77
CA ALA A 469 2.64 6.45 -2.93
C ALA A 469 3.76 6.24 -3.97
N PHE A 470 4.67 7.22 -4.05
CA PHE A 470 5.78 7.29 -5.02
C PHE A 470 7.17 7.19 -4.37
N ARG A 471 7.19 6.93 -3.07
CA ARG A 471 8.41 6.64 -2.33
C ARG A 471 8.79 5.21 -2.71
N SER A 472 9.71 5.07 -3.64
CA SER A 472 10.19 3.79 -4.16
C SER A 472 11.70 3.86 -4.41
N LYS A 473 12.39 2.72 -4.30
CA LYS A 473 13.84 2.63 -4.52
C LYS A 473 14.15 2.12 -5.91
N VAL A 474 13.43 1.12 -6.40
CA VAL A 474 13.65 0.51 -7.73
C VAL A 474 12.59 0.97 -8.72
N GLY A 475 11.32 0.88 -8.34
CA GLY A 475 10.18 1.26 -9.17
C GLY A 475 9.95 2.77 -9.24
N TRP A 476 8.99 3.18 -10.08
CA TRP A 476 8.48 4.55 -10.13
C TRP A 476 7.56 4.92 -8.96
N ALA A 477 6.79 3.94 -8.49
CA ALA A 477 5.90 4.06 -7.35
C ALA A 477 5.90 2.73 -6.56
N VAL A 478 5.30 2.73 -5.37
CA VAL A 478 5.25 1.53 -4.49
C VAL A 478 4.60 0.33 -5.20
N LEU A 479 3.66 0.59 -6.14
CA LEU A 479 3.09 -0.46 -7.01
C LEU A 479 4.17 -1.20 -7.81
N GLN A 480 5.01 -0.47 -8.54
CA GLN A 480 6.09 -1.07 -9.32
C GLN A 480 7.18 -1.68 -8.42
N GLU A 481 7.44 -1.10 -7.25
CA GLU A 481 8.33 -1.69 -6.24
C GLU A 481 7.85 -3.10 -5.87
N SER A 482 6.54 -3.27 -5.64
CA SER A 482 5.97 -4.56 -5.24
C SER A 482 6.13 -5.65 -6.32
N TRP A 483 6.05 -5.29 -7.60
CA TRP A 483 6.21 -6.22 -8.72
C TRP A 483 7.66 -6.73 -8.83
N TRP A 484 8.64 -5.84 -8.66
CA TRP A 484 10.05 -6.21 -8.62
C TRP A 484 10.38 -7.05 -7.39
N TYR A 485 9.82 -6.71 -6.24
CA TYR A 485 10.14 -7.35 -4.97
C TYR A 485 9.59 -8.79 -4.88
N ARG A 486 8.37 -9.02 -5.36
CA ARG A 486 7.61 -10.26 -5.19
C ARG A 486 8.38 -11.57 -5.44
N PRO A 487 9.23 -11.69 -6.49
CA PRO A 487 9.96 -12.93 -6.75
C PRO A 487 11.08 -13.19 -5.74
N LEU A 488 11.65 -12.16 -5.11
CA LEU A 488 12.85 -12.28 -4.26
C LEU A 488 12.64 -13.15 -3.01
N PRO A 489 11.60 -12.95 -2.17
CA PRO A 489 11.41 -13.81 -1.00
C PRO A 489 11.10 -15.26 -1.37
N ARG A 490 10.38 -15.49 -2.48
CA ARG A 490 10.12 -16.86 -2.99
C ARG A 490 11.41 -17.54 -3.47
N ALA A 491 12.29 -16.79 -4.13
CA ALA A 491 13.60 -17.30 -4.51
C ALA A 491 14.42 -17.67 -3.28
N LEU A 492 14.43 -16.82 -2.25
CA LEU A 492 15.14 -17.09 -0.99
C LEU A 492 14.65 -18.37 -0.31
N ASP A 493 13.34 -18.61 -0.25
CA ASP A 493 12.77 -19.82 0.37
C ASP A 493 13.31 -21.11 -0.29
N LEU A 494 13.33 -21.17 -1.62
CA LEU A 494 13.88 -22.29 -2.37
C LEU A 494 15.41 -22.39 -2.27
N VAL A 495 16.11 -21.24 -2.30
CA VAL A 495 17.58 -21.19 -2.19
C VAL A 495 18.03 -21.68 -0.80
N ARG A 496 17.35 -21.30 0.27
CA ARG A 496 17.59 -21.84 1.63
C ARG A 496 17.46 -23.35 1.64
N ALA A 497 16.38 -23.87 1.06
CA ALA A 497 16.13 -25.30 0.99
C ALA A 497 17.21 -26.07 0.22
N SER A 498 17.84 -25.43 -0.76
CA SER A 498 18.92 -26.03 -1.54
C SER A 498 20.23 -26.20 -0.76
N GLY A 499 20.39 -25.52 0.39
CA GLY A 499 21.59 -25.61 1.23
C GLY A 499 22.85 -25.02 0.59
N VAL A 500 22.71 -24.01 -0.27
CA VAL A 500 23.84 -23.31 -0.93
C VAL A 500 24.25 -21.99 -0.24
N LEU A 501 23.49 -21.57 0.77
CA LEU A 501 23.77 -20.37 1.57
C LEU A 501 24.49 -20.73 2.85
N THR A 502 25.43 -19.89 3.24
CA THR A 502 25.91 -19.83 4.63
C THR A 502 24.91 -19.07 5.51
N THR A 503 24.98 -19.23 6.83
CA THR A 503 24.14 -18.47 7.78
C THR A 503 24.33 -16.96 7.63
N GLU A 504 25.55 -16.50 7.34
CA GLU A 504 25.85 -15.08 7.17
C GLU A 504 25.31 -14.53 5.85
N GLU A 505 25.40 -15.29 4.76
CA GLU A 505 24.78 -14.91 3.48
C GLU A 505 23.26 -14.84 3.61
N ASP A 506 22.65 -15.80 4.30
CA ASP A 506 21.21 -15.80 4.56
C ASP A 506 20.79 -14.54 5.31
N ARG A 507 21.47 -14.25 6.42
CA ARG A 507 21.25 -13.05 7.21
C ARG A 507 21.46 -11.78 6.39
N THR A 508 22.51 -11.73 5.57
CA THR A 508 22.80 -10.60 4.68
C THR A 508 21.64 -10.35 3.71
N ILE A 509 21.05 -11.39 3.13
CA ILE A 509 19.91 -11.26 2.22
C ILE A 509 18.67 -10.76 2.97
N VAL A 510 18.38 -11.34 4.15
CA VAL A 510 17.22 -10.94 4.97
C VAL A 510 17.31 -9.48 5.38
N ASP A 511 18.44 -9.11 6.00
CA ASP A 511 18.67 -7.79 6.58
C ASP A 511 18.95 -6.71 5.50
N GLY A 512 19.47 -7.12 4.34
CA GLY A 512 19.85 -6.20 3.25
C GLY A 512 18.74 -5.89 2.24
N VAL A 513 17.84 -6.84 1.95
CA VAL A 513 16.78 -6.62 0.96
C VAL A 513 15.41 -7.17 1.35
N ILE A 514 15.30 -8.37 1.92
CA ILE A 514 13.97 -8.99 2.11
C ILE A 514 13.13 -8.20 3.12
N LEU A 515 13.63 -8.02 4.35
CA LEU A 515 12.90 -7.31 5.39
C LEU A 515 12.83 -5.79 5.15
N PRO A 516 13.90 -5.11 4.67
CA PRO A 516 13.82 -3.70 4.31
C PRO A 516 12.79 -3.40 3.21
N ALA A 517 12.70 -4.22 2.17
CA ALA A 517 11.73 -4.02 1.10
C ALA A 517 10.30 -4.33 1.56
N ALA A 518 10.07 -5.38 2.35
CA ALA A 518 8.75 -5.64 2.96
C ALA A 518 8.31 -4.47 3.85
N THR A 519 9.20 -3.99 4.73
CA THR A 519 8.92 -2.84 5.59
C THR A 519 8.63 -1.58 4.76
N HIS A 520 9.33 -1.41 3.64
CA HIS A 520 9.10 -0.29 2.74
C HIS A 520 7.73 -0.35 2.04
N LEU A 521 7.33 -1.49 1.48
CA LEU A 521 6.00 -1.64 0.86
C LEU A 521 4.87 -1.33 1.86
N ARG A 522 5.09 -1.66 3.14
CA ARG A 522 4.20 -1.35 4.26
C ARG A 522 4.08 0.15 4.55
N THR A 523 4.88 1.06 3.98
CA THR A 523 4.74 2.50 4.26
C THR A 523 3.61 3.18 3.49
N HIS A 524 3.03 2.50 2.50
CA HIS A 524 1.89 3.02 1.75
C HIS A 524 0.62 2.23 2.05
N ARG A 525 -0.52 2.92 2.01
CA ARG A 525 -1.84 2.30 1.92
C ARG A 525 -2.52 2.76 0.66
N SER A 526 -3.16 1.83 -0.03
CA SER A 526 -4.02 2.12 -1.16
C SER A 526 -5.38 1.46 -0.93
N VAL A 527 -6.28 1.68 -1.88
CA VAL A 527 -7.55 0.97 -2.00
C VAL A 527 -7.51 0.14 -3.26
N ALA A 528 -8.37 -0.88 -3.32
CA ALA A 528 -8.50 -1.72 -4.50
C ALA A 528 -7.23 -2.55 -4.78
N ASN A 529 -7.07 -2.98 -6.03
CA ASN A 529 -6.09 -3.98 -6.44
C ASN A 529 -4.64 -3.72 -5.99
N GLN A 530 -4.21 -2.45 -5.88
CA GLN A 530 -2.84 -2.11 -5.52
C GLN A 530 -2.46 -2.57 -4.10
N GLN A 531 -3.40 -2.44 -3.15
CA GLN A 531 -3.16 -2.86 -1.77
C GLN A 531 -2.96 -4.38 -1.67
N ALA A 532 -3.54 -5.15 -2.60
CA ALA A 532 -3.40 -6.60 -2.63
C ALA A 532 -1.97 -7.00 -3.01
N GLU A 533 -1.37 -6.27 -3.96
CA GLU A 533 0.02 -6.44 -4.38
C GLU A 533 0.99 -6.13 -3.22
N TYR A 534 0.69 -5.08 -2.44
CA TYR A 534 1.48 -4.72 -1.25
C TYR A 534 1.39 -5.80 -0.18
N ASN A 535 0.18 -6.21 0.18
CA ASN A 535 -0.04 -7.23 1.21
C ASN A 535 0.63 -8.55 0.84
N SER A 536 0.53 -8.97 -0.43
CA SER A 536 1.19 -10.19 -0.91
C SER A 536 2.71 -10.09 -0.80
N GLY A 537 3.30 -8.98 -1.24
CA GLY A 537 4.74 -8.72 -1.08
C GLY A 537 5.16 -8.73 0.39
N VAL A 538 4.55 -7.86 1.20
CA VAL A 538 4.84 -7.72 2.64
C VAL A 538 4.67 -9.05 3.37
N GLY A 539 3.55 -9.72 3.17
CA GLY A 539 3.18 -10.94 3.89
C GLY A 539 4.11 -12.10 3.60
N ILE A 540 4.45 -12.35 2.32
CA ILE A 540 5.38 -13.42 1.94
C ILE A 540 6.80 -13.08 2.33
N GLY A 541 7.22 -11.82 2.15
CA GLY A 541 8.51 -11.32 2.59
C GLY A 541 8.73 -11.51 4.10
N ALA A 542 7.74 -11.12 4.90
CA ALA A 542 7.76 -11.27 6.35
C ALA A 542 7.73 -12.73 6.81
N LEU A 543 6.92 -13.56 6.16
CA LEU A 543 6.83 -15.00 6.44
C LEU A 543 8.19 -15.68 6.23
N VAL A 544 8.84 -15.42 5.09
CA VAL A 544 10.19 -15.93 4.80
C VAL A 544 11.22 -15.34 5.74
N ALA A 545 11.13 -14.05 6.08
CA ALA A 545 12.06 -13.41 7.00
C ALA A 545 11.92 -13.86 8.47
N GLY A 546 10.87 -14.63 8.82
CA GLY A 546 10.57 -14.97 10.21
C GLY A 546 10.04 -13.80 11.03
N HIS A 547 9.52 -12.76 10.37
CA HIS A 547 9.06 -11.52 10.99
C HIS A 547 7.55 -11.56 11.25
N TRP A 548 7.15 -12.31 12.28
CA TRP A 548 5.74 -12.64 12.58
C TRP A 548 4.80 -11.45 12.76
N PRO A 549 5.18 -10.34 13.41
CA PRO A 549 4.35 -9.13 13.47
C PRO A 549 3.92 -8.59 12.13
N LEU A 550 4.85 -8.58 11.16
CA LEU A 550 4.60 -8.03 9.83
C LEU A 550 3.81 -9.02 8.97
N ALA A 551 4.04 -10.33 9.14
CA ALA A 551 3.25 -11.38 8.51
C ALA A 551 1.79 -11.35 9.01
N ALA A 552 1.59 -11.29 10.33
CA ALA A 552 0.27 -11.22 10.94
C ALA A 552 -0.46 -9.91 10.56
N GLU A 553 0.22 -8.77 10.53
CA GLU A 553 -0.38 -7.51 10.09
C GLU A 553 -0.78 -7.54 8.60
N ALA A 554 0.01 -8.17 7.73
CA ALA A 554 -0.35 -8.32 6.32
C ALA A 554 -1.62 -9.17 6.12
N LEU A 555 -1.94 -10.08 7.05
CA LEU A 555 -3.13 -10.92 7.00
C LEU A 555 -4.33 -10.28 7.71
N HIS A 556 -4.14 -9.88 8.97
CA HIS A 556 -5.19 -9.49 9.92
C HIS A 556 -5.23 -7.99 10.22
N GLY A 557 -4.19 -7.25 9.83
CA GLY A 557 -4.10 -5.82 10.12
C GLY A 557 -5.24 -5.04 9.47
N GLU A 558 -5.37 -3.79 9.90
CA GLU A 558 -6.41 -2.89 9.41
C GLU A 558 -6.42 -2.78 7.88
N TYR A 559 -5.29 -2.95 7.21
CA TYR A 559 -5.19 -3.00 5.74
C TYR A 559 -4.71 -4.34 5.21
N GLY A 560 -4.65 -5.37 6.05
CA GLY A 560 -4.27 -6.73 5.65
C GLY A 560 -5.31 -7.38 4.75
N LEU A 561 -4.96 -8.54 4.21
CA LEU A 561 -5.73 -9.30 3.22
C LEU A 561 -7.22 -9.45 3.62
N ARG A 562 -7.50 -9.87 4.86
CA ARG A 562 -8.88 -10.09 5.34
C ARG A 562 -9.70 -8.82 5.55
N ALA A 563 -9.05 -7.69 5.85
CA ALA A 563 -9.75 -6.41 5.91
C ALA A 563 -9.97 -5.86 4.50
N GLN A 564 -9.00 -6.05 3.61
CA GLN A 564 -9.02 -5.53 2.27
C GLN A 564 -10.12 -6.18 1.41
N TRP A 565 -10.27 -7.51 1.44
CA TRP A 565 -11.28 -8.17 0.62
C TRP A 565 -12.74 -7.78 0.99
N LYS A 566 -12.96 -7.20 2.19
CA LYS A 566 -14.26 -6.69 2.66
C LYS A 566 -14.52 -5.27 2.15
N ARG A 567 -13.46 -4.56 1.74
CA ARG A 567 -13.53 -3.23 1.14
C ARG A 567 -13.56 -3.29 -0.38
N ASP A 568 -12.79 -4.21 -0.95
CA ASP A 568 -12.55 -4.30 -2.40
C ASP A 568 -13.57 -5.19 -3.11
N PHE A 569 -14.35 -5.99 -2.36
CA PHE A 569 -15.38 -6.87 -2.90
C PHE A 569 -16.66 -6.72 -2.07
N ASP A 570 -17.80 -6.64 -2.76
CA ASP A 570 -19.11 -6.59 -2.12
C ASP A 570 -19.50 -7.94 -1.50
N ALA A 571 -20.68 -8.05 -0.88
CA ALA A 571 -21.12 -9.28 -0.20
C ALA A 571 -21.17 -10.52 -1.11
N ASP A 572 -21.44 -10.36 -2.42
CA ASP A 572 -21.45 -11.47 -3.38
C ASP A 572 -20.04 -11.92 -3.77
N GLY A 573 -19.01 -11.14 -3.41
CA GLY A 573 -17.62 -11.42 -3.77
C GLY A 573 -17.20 -10.81 -5.09
N TRP A 574 -17.99 -9.92 -5.69
CA TRP A 574 -17.61 -9.21 -6.90
C TRP A 574 -16.86 -7.92 -6.55
N SER A 575 -15.80 -7.61 -7.30
CA SER A 575 -15.03 -6.40 -7.04
C SER A 575 -15.91 -5.16 -7.11
N VAL A 576 -15.76 -4.24 -6.15
CA VAL A 576 -16.44 -2.94 -6.17
C VAL A 576 -15.93 -2.03 -7.30
N GLU A 577 -14.77 -2.34 -7.92
CA GLU A 577 -14.33 -1.69 -9.16
C GLU A 577 -15.22 -2.07 -10.37
N ARG A 578 -16.01 -3.15 -10.23
CA ARG A 578 -16.96 -3.70 -11.22
C ARG A 578 -16.31 -3.93 -12.59
N ASP A 579 -15.04 -4.36 -12.56
CA ASP A 579 -14.22 -4.63 -13.74
C ASP A 579 -13.49 -5.97 -13.58
N THR A 580 -13.63 -6.84 -14.58
CA THR A 580 -13.04 -8.18 -14.58
C THR A 580 -11.51 -8.18 -14.49
N SER A 581 -10.84 -7.25 -15.16
CA SER A 581 -9.38 -7.15 -15.06
C SER A 581 -8.94 -6.73 -13.66
N TYR A 582 -9.67 -5.83 -12.99
CA TYR A 582 -9.34 -5.44 -11.61
C TYR A 582 -9.70 -6.47 -10.57
N HIS A 583 -10.80 -7.21 -10.78
CA HIS A 583 -11.12 -8.35 -9.94
C HIS A 583 -9.92 -9.31 -9.89
N PHE A 584 -9.36 -9.68 -11.04
CA PHE A 584 -8.21 -10.58 -11.09
C PHE A 584 -6.89 -9.91 -10.72
N ALA A 585 -6.73 -8.60 -10.95
CA ALA A 585 -5.57 -7.87 -10.46
C ALA A 585 -5.49 -7.85 -8.92
N ALA A 586 -6.64 -7.92 -8.23
CA ALA A 586 -6.70 -8.04 -6.78
C ALA A 586 -6.68 -9.52 -6.32
N LEU A 587 -7.45 -10.40 -6.97
CA LEU A 587 -7.57 -11.81 -6.57
C LEU A 587 -6.26 -12.57 -6.71
N LYS A 588 -5.50 -12.35 -7.79
CA LYS A 588 -4.23 -13.06 -8.02
C LYS A 588 -3.24 -12.91 -6.85
N PRO A 589 -2.85 -11.69 -6.41
CA PRO A 589 -1.96 -11.54 -5.26
C PRO A 589 -2.55 -12.05 -3.94
N PHE A 590 -3.88 -12.05 -3.77
CA PHE A 590 -4.52 -12.69 -2.61
C PHE A 590 -4.31 -14.20 -2.61
N VAL A 591 -4.57 -14.87 -3.74
CA VAL A 591 -4.35 -16.31 -3.87
C VAL A 591 -2.89 -16.65 -3.64
N GLU A 592 -1.98 -15.90 -4.26
CA GLU A 592 -0.54 -16.06 -4.08
C GLU A 592 -0.10 -15.97 -2.62
N MET A 593 -0.68 -15.05 -1.83
CA MET A 593 -0.40 -14.91 -0.41
C MET A 593 -1.07 -16.02 0.41
N ALA A 594 -2.32 -16.36 0.11
CA ALA A 594 -3.09 -17.40 0.79
C ALA A 594 -2.42 -18.77 0.64
N GLU A 595 -1.96 -19.12 -0.57
CA GLU A 595 -1.21 -20.36 -0.83
C GLU A 595 0.08 -20.43 -0.01
N ALA A 596 0.86 -19.35 -0.01
CA ALA A 596 2.09 -19.25 0.79
C ALA A 596 1.82 -19.45 2.28
N TYR A 597 0.75 -18.85 2.81
CA TYR A 597 0.39 -18.93 4.22
C TYR A 597 -0.10 -20.32 4.59
N GLU A 598 -0.94 -20.92 3.76
CA GLU A 598 -1.45 -22.29 3.93
C GLU A 598 -0.34 -23.33 3.91
N ASN A 599 0.61 -23.17 2.98
CA ASN A 599 1.79 -24.02 2.90
C ASN A 599 2.73 -23.83 4.09
N ALA A 600 2.65 -22.69 4.79
CA ALA A 600 3.31 -22.45 6.07
C ALA A 600 2.46 -22.84 7.29
N GLY A 601 1.28 -23.43 7.10
CA GLY A 601 0.40 -23.89 8.18
C GLY A 601 -0.52 -22.83 8.76
N VAL A 602 -0.74 -21.72 8.06
CA VAL A 602 -1.68 -20.65 8.43
C VAL A 602 -2.91 -20.71 7.53
N HIS A 603 -4.09 -20.94 8.10
CA HIS A 603 -5.32 -21.08 7.32
C HIS A 603 -5.85 -19.74 6.79
N VAL A 604 -6.08 -19.66 5.48
CA VAL A 604 -6.55 -18.46 4.76
C VAL A 604 -7.73 -18.75 3.83
N PHE A 605 -7.83 -19.95 3.24
CA PHE A 605 -8.96 -20.31 2.36
C PHE A 605 -10.23 -20.64 3.14
N ASP A 606 -10.85 -19.62 3.72
CA ASP A 606 -12.16 -19.71 4.37
C ASP A 606 -13.32 -19.47 3.39
N GLU A 607 -14.56 -19.57 3.89
CA GLU A 607 -15.78 -19.32 3.10
C GLU A 607 -15.89 -17.86 2.62
N GLU A 608 -15.39 -16.90 3.41
CA GLU A 608 -15.36 -15.49 2.97
C GLU A 608 -14.41 -15.29 1.80
N PHE A 609 -13.33 -16.08 1.69
CA PHE A 609 -12.45 -16.03 0.52
C PHE A 609 -13.08 -16.71 -0.69
N LYS A 610 -13.80 -17.81 -0.48
CA LYS A 610 -14.40 -18.62 -1.56
C LYS A 610 -15.27 -17.78 -2.49
N ARG A 611 -16.09 -16.87 -1.94
CA ARG A 611 -17.01 -16.02 -2.71
C ARG A 611 -16.29 -15.15 -3.78
N LEU A 612 -15.01 -14.83 -3.60
CA LEU A 612 -14.22 -14.08 -4.60
C LEU A 612 -13.95 -14.90 -5.88
N PHE A 613 -14.05 -16.23 -5.79
CA PHE A 613 -14.01 -17.15 -6.93
C PHE A 613 -15.41 -17.46 -7.47
N ASP A 614 -16.43 -17.47 -6.62
CA ASP A 614 -17.81 -17.73 -7.05
C ASP A 614 -18.29 -16.62 -7.99
N ALA A 615 -18.12 -15.34 -7.62
CA ALA A 615 -18.67 -14.22 -8.36
C ALA A 615 -18.26 -14.18 -9.85
N PRO A 616 -16.97 -14.34 -10.24
CA PRO A 616 -16.59 -14.34 -11.64
C PRO A 616 -17.19 -15.48 -12.47
N VAL A 617 -17.41 -16.65 -11.85
CA VAL A 617 -18.06 -17.79 -12.53
C VAL A 617 -19.55 -17.52 -12.65
N LEU A 618 -20.20 -17.08 -11.57
CA LEU A 618 -21.63 -16.80 -11.54
C LEU A 618 -22.04 -15.66 -12.47
N GLN A 619 -21.19 -14.67 -12.74
CA GLN A 619 -21.50 -13.63 -13.73
C GLN A 619 -21.23 -14.05 -15.19
N SER A 620 -20.44 -15.11 -15.41
CA SER A 620 -19.96 -15.48 -16.75
C SER A 620 -21.07 -16.14 -17.57
N PRO A 621 -21.22 -15.84 -18.87
CA PRO A 621 -22.26 -16.46 -19.71
C PRO A 621 -22.28 -17.99 -19.63
N ASP A 622 -21.11 -18.62 -19.61
CA ASP A 622 -20.91 -20.05 -19.70
C ASP A 622 -20.55 -20.72 -18.36
N LEU A 623 -20.70 -20.07 -17.20
CA LEU A 623 -20.30 -20.63 -15.91
C LEU A 623 -18.84 -21.09 -15.90
N LYS A 624 -17.97 -20.28 -16.48
CA LYS A 624 -16.51 -20.43 -16.48
C LYS A 624 -15.89 -19.08 -16.16
N SER A 625 -14.86 -19.08 -15.33
CA SER A 625 -14.15 -17.83 -15.04
C SER A 625 -13.63 -17.18 -16.33
N PRO A 626 -13.87 -15.88 -16.54
CA PRO A 626 -13.39 -15.15 -17.70
C PRO A 626 -11.87 -14.86 -17.66
N GLY A 627 -11.19 -15.21 -16.56
CA GLY A 627 -9.75 -15.03 -16.40
C GLY A 627 -9.18 -15.82 -15.21
N PHE A 628 -7.85 -15.77 -15.07
CA PHE A 628 -7.12 -16.38 -13.95
C PHE A 628 -7.46 -17.88 -13.72
N THR A 629 -7.48 -18.66 -14.80
CA THR A 629 -7.91 -20.08 -14.77
C THR A 629 -7.09 -20.95 -13.83
N ASP A 630 -5.78 -20.68 -13.68
CA ASP A 630 -4.89 -21.45 -12.81
C ASP A 630 -5.29 -21.31 -11.33
N GLY A 631 -5.74 -20.13 -10.89
CA GLY A 631 -6.22 -19.92 -9.52
C GLY A 631 -7.45 -20.75 -9.17
N TYR A 632 -8.25 -21.17 -10.16
CA TYR A 632 -9.39 -22.06 -9.95
C TYR A 632 -8.98 -23.52 -9.78
N VAL A 633 -7.78 -23.92 -10.20
CA VAL A 633 -7.21 -25.23 -9.84
C VAL A 633 -6.96 -25.25 -8.34
N THR A 634 -6.28 -24.23 -7.81
CA THR A 634 -6.08 -24.04 -6.36
C THR A 634 -7.42 -24.00 -5.63
N ALA A 635 -8.37 -23.18 -6.08
CA ALA A 635 -9.68 -23.08 -5.43
C ALA A 635 -10.42 -24.42 -5.41
N TYR A 636 -10.41 -25.18 -6.51
CA TYR A 636 -11.05 -26.50 -6.57
C TYR A 636 -10.37 -27.52 -5.64
N GLU A 637 -9.04 -27.49 -5.53
CA GLU A 637 -8.32 -28.39 -4.62
C GLU A 637 -8.70 -28.17 -3.15
N ARG A 638 -9.01 -26.91 -2.78
CA ARG A 638 -9.40 -26.51 -1.42
C ARG A 638 -10.88 -26.68 -1.13
N TYR A 639 -11.75 -26.17 -2.00
CA TYR A 639 -13.20 -26.13 -1.76
C TYR A 639 -13.96 -27.32 -2.35
N ARG A 640 -13.38 -28.01 -3.34
CA ARG A 640 -14.01 -29.12 -4.07
C ARG A 640 -15.38 -28.77 -4.68
N ASP A 641 -15.61 -27.49 -4.98
CA ASP A 641 -16.87 -27.00 -5.52
C ASP A 641 -17.00 -27.35 -7.02
N PRO A 642 -18.05 -28.10 -7.43
CA PRO A 642 -18.31 -28.41 -8.83
C PRO A 642 -18.45 -27.18 -9.73
N LEU A 643 -18.80 -26.01 -9.19
CA LEU A 643 -18.88 -24.74 -9.92
C LEU A 643 -17.58 -24.42 -10.68
N TYR A 644 -16.44 -24.86 -10.16
CA TYR A 644 -15.13 -24.55 -10.72
C TYR A 644 -14.66 -25.55 -11.79
N LEU A 645 -15.28 -26.72 -11.92
CA LEU A 645 -14.80 -27.81 -12.77
C LEU A 645 -14.62 -27.40 -14.23
N ARG A 646 -15.50 -26.56 -14.76
CA ARG A 646 -15.39 -26.03 -16.13
C ARG A 646 -14.15 -25.15 -16.30
N THR A 647 -13.88 -24.28 -15.34
CA THR A 647 -12.68 -23.43 -15.33
C THR A 647 -11.42 -24.28 -15.18
N VAL A 648 -11.44 -25.30 -14.32
CA VAL A 648 -10.34 -26.25 -14.14
C VAL A 648 -10.05 -27.03 -15.42
N ALA A 649 -11.09 -27.47 -16.15
CA ALA A 649 -10.91 -28.14 -17.44
C ALA A 649 -10.19 -27.22 -18.45
N VAL A 650 -10.55 -25.93 -18.49
CA VAL A 650 -9.84 -24.95 -19.33
C VAL A 650 -8.39 -24.76 -18.89
N ALA A 651 -8.12 -24.60 -17.59
CA ALA A 651 -6.76 -24.49 -17.06
C ALA A 651 -5.89 -25.69 -17.47
N ARG A 652 -6.45 -26.89 -17.38
CA ARG A 652 -5.79 -28.16 -17.72
C ARG A 652 -5.80 -28.49 -19.21
N ARG A 653 -6.36 -27.63 -20.07
CA ARG A 653 -6.53 -27.86 -21.52
C ARG A 653 -7.26 -29.17 -21.83
N GLN A 654 -8.26 -29.49 -21.02
CA GLN A 654 -9.12 -30.66 -21.16
C GLN A 654 -10.46 -30.27 -21.81
N PRO A 655 -11.19 -31.23 -22.42
CA PRO A 655 -12.53 -30.98 -22.93
C PRO A 655 -13.45 -30.40 -21.85
N VAL A 656 -14.09 -29.28 -22.14
CA VAL A 656 -15.06 -28.65 -21.23
C VAL A 656 -16.41 -29.30 -21.46
N SER A 657 -16.93 -29.96 -20.44
CA SER A 657 -18.28 -30.53 -20.46
C SER A 657 -19.31 -29.50 -19.98
N PRO A 658 -20.59 -29.63 -20.38
CA PRO A 658 -21.68 -28.88 -19.76
C PRO A 658 -21.70 -29.10 -18.23
N PRO A 659 -22.14 -28.11 -17.45
CA PRO A 659 -22.28 -28.26 -16.00
C PRO A 659 -23.32 -29.35 -15.68
N SER A 660 -23.06 -30.15 -14.65
CA SER A 660 -23.88 -31.32 -14.27
C SER A 660 -25.33 -30.99 -13.89
N GLY A 661 -25.62 -29.73 -13.52
CA GLY A 661 -26.95 -29.19 -13.25
C GLY A 661 -27.56 -28.36 -14.38
N GLY A 662 -26.95 -28.35 -15.56
CA GLY A 662 -27.30 -27.43 -16.64
C GLY A 662 -26.85 -25.98 -16.37
N PHE A 663 -27.07 -25.10 -17.34
CA PHE A 663 -26.69 -23.69 -17.23
C PHE A 663 -27.66 -22.94 -16.33
N THR A 664 -27.39 -22.91 -15.04
CA THR A 664 -28.25 -22.24 -14.06
C THR A 664 -28.19 -20.72 -14.22
N ASN A 665 -29.34 -20.05 -14.00
CA ASN A 665 -29.38 -18.59 -13.85
C ASN A 665 -28.69 -18.17 -12.57
N SER A 666 -28.22 -16.92 -12.51
CA SER A 666 -27.59 -16.36 -11.32
C SER A 666 -28.05 -14.94 -11.06
N ILE A 667 -28.18 -14.59 -9.78
CA ILE A 667 -28.45 -13.24 -9.29
C ILE A 667 -27.41 -12.93 -8.22
N LEU A 668 -26.65 -11.87 -8.43
CA LEU A 668 -25.68 -11.31 -7.48
C LEU A 668 -26.33 -10.04 -6.91
N HIS A 669 -26.98 -10.18 -5.76
CA HIS A 669 -27.86 -9.16 -5.19
C HIS A 669 -27.13 -7.89 -4.74
N ALA A 670 -25.98 -8.03 -4.07
CA ALA A 670 -25.14 -6.91 -3.67
C ALA A 670 -24.46 -6.26 -4.88
N SER A 671 -24.13 -7.07 -5.89
CA SER A 671 -23.58 -6.59 -7.15
C SER A 671 -24.58 -5.84 -8.01
N GLY A 672 -25.86 -6.20 -7.88
CA GLY A 672 -26.91 -5.76 -8.78
C GLY A 672 -26.73 -6.35 -10.18
N LEU A 673 -26.44 -7.65 -10.30
CA LEU A 673 -26.23 -8.30 -11.58
C LEU A 673 -27.09 -9.56 -11.69
N THR A 674 -27.79 -9.69 -12.81
CA THR A 674 -28.53 -10.90 -13.16
C THR A 674 -27.96 -11.50 -14.44
N VAL A 675 -27.80 -12.82 -14.49
CA VAL A 675 -27.46 -13.56 -15.71
C VAL A 675 -28.48 -14.67 -15.94
N LEU A 676 -29.19 -14.56 -17.06
CA LEU A 676 -30.13 -15.56 -17.55
C LEU A 676 -29.41 -16.42 -18.59
N ARG A 677 -29.60 -17.73 -18.51
CA ARG A 677 -28.99 -18.74 -19.38
C ARG A 677 -30.06 -19.73 -19.84
N ALA A 678 -30.00 -20.11 -21.11
CA ALA A 678 -30.88 -21.12 -21.68
C ALA A 678 -30.12 -21.94 -22.74
N GLY A 679 -30.18 -23.26 -22.64
CA GLY A 679 -29.47 -24.19 -23.52
C GLY A 679 -29.14 -25.48 -22.81
N ALA A 680 -29.01 -26.58 -23.56
CA ALA A 680 -28.61 -27.89 -23.02
C ALA A 680 -27.08 -28.06 -23.05
N ASP A 681 -26.40 -27.36 -23.94
CA ASP A 681 -24.96 -27.43 -24.20
C ASP A 681 -24.42 -26.06 -24.68
N ASP A 682 -23.11 -25.96 -24.85
CA ASP A 682 -22.44 -24.74 -25.33
C ASP A 682 -22.94 -24.30 -26.72
N ALA A 683 -23.33 -25.25 -27.58
CA ALA A 683 -23.79 -25.00 -28.95
C ALA A 683 -25.21 -24.41 -29.01
N SER A 684 -26.01 -24.63 -27.98
CA SER A 684 -27.38 -24.12 -27.83
C SER A 684 -27.51 -23.00 -26.81
N LEU A 685 -26.43 -22.70 -26.08
CA LEU A 685 -26.39 -21.69 -25.01
C LEU A 685 -26.71 -20.29 -25.54
N ARG A 686 -27.69 -19.67 -24.88
CA ARG A 686 -28.10 -18.28 -25.04
C ARG A 686 -28.08 -17.63 -23.67
N THR A 687 -27.53 -16.42 -23.59
CA THR A 687 -27.45 -15.70 -22.32
C THR A 687 -27.90 -14.26 -22.47
N VAL A 688 -28.46 -13.71 -21.41
CA VAL A 688 -28.68 -12.28 -21.24
C VAL A 688 -28.20 -11.92 -19.84
N SER A 689 -27.23 -11.01 -19.72
CA SER A 689 -26.89 -10.41 -18.43
C SER A 689 -27.35 -8.96 -18.37
N VAL A 690 -27.76 -8.51 -17.18
CA VAL A 690 -28.25 -7.15 -16.93
C VAL A 690 -27.64 -6.64 -15.64
N ASN A 691 -26.89 -5.53 -15.73
CA ASN A 691 -26.38 -4.80 -14.57
C ASN A 691 -27.43 -3.80 -14.08
N TRP A 692 -28.11 -4.08 -12.97
CA TRP A 692 -29.06 -3.18 -12.30
C TRP A 692 -28.48 -2.55 -11.01
N GLY A 693 -27.20 -2.79 -10.71
CA GLY A 693 -26.48 -2.22 -9.58
C GLY A 693 -25.82 -0.87 -9.88
N SER A 694 -25.06 -0.36 -8.89
CA SER A 694 -24.36 0.93 -8.97
C SER A 694 -23.35 0.99 -10.13
N PRO A 695 -23.15 2.15 -10.78
CA PRO A 695 -22.17 2.32 -11.86
C PRO A 695 -20.76 1.96 -11.41
N ALA A 696 -19.98 1.39 -12.34
CA ALA A 696 -18.66 0.85 -12.08
C ALA A 696 -17.60 1.96 -11.94
N HIS A 697 -16.81 1.96 -10.86
CA HIS A 697 -15.68 2.88 -10.69
C HIS A 697 -14.68 2.81 -11.87
N ARG A 698 -14.37 1.59 -12.36
CA ARG A 698 -13.46 1.40 -13.49
C ARG A 698 -14.06 0.73 -14.74
N GLY A 699 -15.26 0.16 -14.62
CA GLY A 699 -16.00 -0.50 -15.71
C GLY A 699 -17.02 0.39 -16.45
N GLY A 700 -17.10 1.68 -16.12
CA GLY A 700 -17.96 2.68 -16.76
C GLY A 700 -19.33 2.91 -16.11
N LYS A 701 -19.94 4.08 -16.38
CA LYS A 701 -21.24 4.49 -15.83
C LYS A 701 -22.42 3.93 -16.63
N VAL A 702 -22.51 2.60 -16.71
CA VAL A 702 -23.56 1.91 -17.49
C VAL A 702 -24.48 1.12 -16.56
N MET A 703 -25.69 1.66 -16.34
CA MET A 703 -26.77 1.00 -15.62
C MET A 703 -27.79 0.42 -16.60
N LEU A 704 -28.41 -0.68 -16.21
CA LEU A 704 -29.35 -1.46 -17.01
C LEU A 704 -28.81 -1.79 -18.41
N ASP A 705 -27.51 -2.06 -18.54
CA ASP A 705 -26.81 -2.44 -19.78
C ASP A 705 -27.03 -3.95 -20.04
N PRO A 706 -27.94 -4.35 -20.95
CA PRO A 706 -28.10 -5.75 -21.28
C PRO A 706 -26.93 -6.22 -22.14
N LYS A 707 -26.41 -7.42 -21.86
CA LYS A 707 -25.47 -8.12 -22.75
C LYS A 707 -26.01 -9.48 -23.12
N ALA A 708 -26.27 -9.67 -24.41
CA ALA A 708 -26.74 -10.92 -24.95
C ALA A 708 -25.61 -11.68 -25.63
N THR A 709 -25.57 -13.00 -25.43
CA THR A 709 -24.68 -13.89 -26.18
C THR A 709 -25.45 -15.05 -26.78
N TRP A 710 -24.97 -15.55 -27.92
CA TRP A 710 -25.44 -16.79 -28.55
C TRP A 710 -24.23 -17.64 -28.94
N LYS A 711 -24.19 -18.89 -28.46
CA LYS A 711 -23.04 -19.81 -28.62
C LYS A 711 -21.73 -19.21 -28.13
N GLY A 712 -21.79 -18.40 -27.07
CA GLY A 712 -20.65 -17.65 -26.52
C GLY A 712 -20.22 -16.43 -27.34
N PHE A 713 -20.85 -16.14 -28.48
CA PHE A 713 -20.58 -14.92 -29.25
C PHE A 713 -21.46 -13.78 -28.75
N PRO A 714 -20.88 -12.59 -28.50
CA PRO A 714 -21.65 -11.41 -28.13
C PRO A 714 -22.55 -10.97 -29.30
N LEU A 715 -23.84 -10.76 -29.02
CA LEU A 715 -24.80 -10.20 -29.98
C LEU A 715 -24.81 -8.66 -29.95
N ASN A 716 -24.40 -8.09 -28.82
CA ASN A 716 -24.21 -6.67 -28.61
C ASN A 716 -23.00 -6.44 -27.70
N GLU A 717 -22.37 -5.27 -27.84
CA GLU A 717 -21.12 -4.96 -27.15
C GLU A 717 -21.14 -3.57 -26.52
N ARG A 718 -20.09 -3.30 -25.73
CA ARG A 718 -19.83 -1.97 -25.16
C ARG A 718 -18.37 -1.59 -25.30
N VAL A 719 -18.07 -0.30 -25.30
CA VAL A 719 -16.68 0.19 -25.24
C VAL A 719 -16.19 0.08 -23.80
N PHE A 720 -15.62 -1.07 -23.45
CA PHE A 720 -15.25 -1.37 -22.07
C PHE A 720 -14.10 -0.49 -21.54
N ARG A 721 -12.94 -0.52 -22.21
CA ARG A 721 -11.79 0.28 -21.79
C ARG A 721 -10.90 0.66 -22.97
N ILE A 722 -10.69 1.95 -23.11
CA ILE A 722 -9.60 2.53 -23.89
C ILE A 722 -8.40 2.68 -22.94
N ALA A 723 -7.23 2.20 -23.37
CA ALA A 723 -6.03 2.15 -22.53
C ALA A 723 -5.64 3.53 -21.95
N TYR A 724 -5.01 3.51 -20.78
CA TYR A 724 -4.48 4.73 -20.15
C TYR A 724 -3.47 5.43 -21.05
N GLY A 725 -3.45 6.76 -21.01
CA GLY A 725 -2.56 7.59 -21.83
C GLY A 725 -3.15 8.00 -23.20
N TYR A 726 -4.24 7.38 -23.64
CA TYR A 726 -5.00 7.86 -24.80
C TYR A 726 -5.97 8.98 -24.40
N LYS A 727 -6.09 10.02 -25.25
CA LYS A 727 -6.97 11.18 -25.02
C LYS A 727 -8.45 10.79 -24.87
N GLN A 728 -8.86 9.69 -25.50
CA GLN A 728 -10.24 9.19 -25.50
C GLN A 728 -10.56 8.27 -24.32
N SER A 729 -9.61 8.00 -23.42
CA SER A 729 -9.83 7.10 -22.26
C SER A 729 -11.06 7.47 -21.42
N GLY A 730 -11.41 8.76 -21.36
CA GLY A 730 -12.63 9.25 -20.70
C GLY A 730 -13.93 8.69 -21.26
N PHE A 731 -14.00 8.33 -22.55
CA PHE A 731 -15.23 7.86 -23.19
C PHE A 731 -15.74 6.55 -22.57
N SER A 732 -14.83 5.62 -22.23
CA SER A 732 -15.14 4.35 -21.57
C SER A 732 -15.89 4.49 -20.25
N TYR A 733 -15.90 5.69 -19.65
CA TYR A 733 -16.55 5.96 -18.37
C TYR A 733 -17.93 6.62 -18.52
N THR A 734 -18.43 6.80 -19.74
CA THR A 734 -19.73 7.44 -20.01
C THR A 734 -20.85 6.41 -20.21
N ALA A 735 -22.10 6.79 -19.95
CA ALA A 735 -23.26 5.93 -20.23
C ALA A 735 -23.39 5.61 -21.73
N ALA A 736 -22.94 6.52 -22.59
CA ALA A 736 -22.90 6.33 -24.05
C ALA A 736 -21.92 5.24 -24.52
N ALA A 737 -21.05 4.74 -23.63
CA ALA A 737 -20.14 3.64 -23.94
C ALA A 737 -20.81 2.27 -23.90
N GLY A 738 -22.03 2.14 -23.34
CA GLY A 738 -22.78 0.89 -23.22
C GLY A 738 -24.19 0.95 -23.81
N ASN A 739 -24.96 -0.11 -23.59
CA ASN A 739 -26.33 -0.27 -24.09
C ASN A 739 -27.36 0.28 -23.09
N SER A 740 -27.06 1.43 -22.49
CA SER A 740 -27.86 2.07 -21.44
C SER A 740 -28.71 3.21 -21.99
N LEU A 741 -29.79 3.55 -21.27
CA LEU A 741 -30.57 4.75 -21.56
C LEU A 741 -29.76 6.01 -21.17
N VAL A 742 -29.81 7.03 -22.03
CA VAL A 742 -29.21 8.35 -21.77
C VAL A 742 -30.32 9.39 -21.87
N VAL A 743 -30.52 10.18 -20.83
CA VAL A 743 -31.53 11.25 -20.77
C VAL A 743 -30.80 12.59 -20.68
N ASP A 744 -31.06 13.50 -21.63
CA ASP A 744 -30.43 14.83 -21.71
C ASP A 744 -28.90 14.82 -21.63
N GLY A 745 -28.27 13.79 -22.20
CA GLY A 745 -26.80 13.62 -22.18
C GLY A 745 -26.22 13.16 -20.84
N LYS A 746 -27.07 12.81 -19.86
CA LYS A 746 -26.67 12.24 -18.56
C LYS A 746 -27.12 10.77 -18.45
N PRO A 747 -26.41 9.94 -17.67
CA PRO A 747 -26.90 8.61 -17.31
C PRO A 747 -28.27 8.72 -16.63
N SER A 748 -29.25 7.92 -17.06
CA SER A 748 -30.57 7.84 -16.42
C SER A 748 -30.52 7.14 -15.07
#